data_AF-U1RRY7-F1
#
_entry.id   AF-U1RRY7-F1
#
_cell.length_a   1.000
_cell.length_b   1.000
_cell.length_c   1.000
_cell.angle_alpha   90.00
_cell.angle_beta   90.00
_cell.angle_gamma   90.00
#
_symmetry.space_group_name_H-M   'P 1'
#
loop_
_entity.id
_entity.type
_entity.pdbx_description
1 polymer ?
#
loop_
_entity_poly.entity_id
_entity_poly.type
_entity_poly.pdbx_seq_one_letter_code
_entity_poly.pdbx_strand_id
1 'polypeptide(L)'
;MHTTSQAPSPATTIAERLSGGEPYIITFGGQATPWRQALADLVSLDQTLADVVVAVDRAVSERLAPVATDLLTVTPRGSRLLDDAAAPVVAQHRTTADGADVSVPGILMAQHAVLASLPAAGIDTAAHAPVGAIGHSQGVLGVSLLDAVRASDREGVIQVHAIARLIGAAATRTTRRLDLGTVGESTPMLSVRGVTRSVLDAVLARVPGSERISVGVTNGLQAHILSGRPADLERVVTALEAAAARSAKARKDRRRGGAVLAPVTEFLTTSVPFHTPLLASAVDDVAAWAAACDLDEKLARDLATAVLIDPVDWPGLVTGALKTGSAAPVRTVLDLGPGNVLVRLTEGVVAGTGTTVVPAGTAKAIDDLDRAGAAPQPSVDRSRFAPRITRLPDGRLTLDTAFTRLTGRSAVLLAGMTPTTVDPAIVAAAANAGYWAELAGGGQTTPAVLAENLEGLEEALEPGRTAAFNAMFMDRYLWNLHLGTQRLLSKARAGGAPIDGITISAGIPELDEATALLERLHAEGFPYIAFKPGTVDQIRQVLAIARAVPDSPVIIQIEDGHAGGHHSWEDLDTMLLATYDAIRAVNNAVLVVGGGIGTPARAADYLTGRWAEAYGTAAAPVDGVMIGTAAMTCLEAKTNDDVKQLLVDTPGIPEDSGVEGGWVASGESTGGMTSGLSHLRADLYEIDNSSARASRLIQELAGDETAMAARRQEMIDALAKTAKPYFGDVEEMTYFQWATRYAELCVAPHEGRSATRADWADEGWYDRFLDLLHRIEARLSQADHGEIPTLFADYDAVIDSDAALAALAERYPSAASTLVEPVDAAWFVDLCRKHPKPVPFVPVVDADILRWWGTDSLWQSQDPRYTADQVRIIPGPVAVAGITTINEPVGELLGRFETAAVDALRDAGTGEQEAVMRLRSG
;
A
#
# COMPACT_ATOMS: atom_id res chain seq x y z
N MET A 1 -19.49 -32.81 2.31
CA MET A 1 -18.67 -33.70 3.16
C MET A 1 -17.35 -33.00 3.39
N HIS A 2 -17.20 -32.38 4.57
CA HIS A 2 -15.98 -31.67 4.95
C HIS A 2 -14.91 -32.69 5.35
N THR A 3 -13.86 -32.82 4.54
CA THR A 3 -12.56 -33.21 5.06
C THR A 3 -11.99 -31.98 5.76
N THR A 4 -12.32 -31.81 7.04
CA THR A 4 -11.52 -31.00 7.94
C THR A 4 -10.11 -31.57 7.92
N SER A 5 -9.22 -30.96 7.14
CA SER A 5 -7.79 -31.03 7.38
C SER A 5 -7.60 -30.45 8.79
N GLN A 6 -7.52 -31.32 9.79
CA GLN A 6 -7.17 -30.93 11.15
C GLN A 6 -5.79 -30.30 11.05
N ALA A 7 -5.69 -29.02 11.40
CA ALA A 7 -4.39 -28.44 11.71
C ALA A 7 -3.70 -29.38 12.73
N PRO A 8 -2.44 -29.78 12.51
CA PRO A 8 -1.76 -30.72 13.39
C PRO A 8 -1.81 -30.20 14.84
N SER A 9 -2.04 -31.13 15.77
CA SER A 9 -2.02 -30.83 17.20
C SER A 9 -0.66 -30.21 17.57
N PRO A 10 -0.60 -29.18 18.44
CA PRO A 10 0.65 -28.56 18.89
C PRO A 10 1.63 -29.54 19.58
N ALA A 11 1.20 -30.79 19.82
CA ALA A 11 2.03 -31.85 20.39
C ALA A 11 2.85 -32.65 19.36
N THR A 12 2.52 -32.63 18.06
CA THR A 12 3.19 -33.47 17.05
C THR A 12 4.50 -32.82 16.58
N THR A 13 5.60 -33.57 16.59
CA THR A 13 6.94 -33.07 16.21
C THR A 13 7.08 -32.95 14.68
N ILE A 14 8.09 -32.24 14.18
CA ILE A 14 8.37 -32.20 12.74
C ILE A 14 8.76 -33.59 12.26
N ALA A 15 9.60 -34.30 13.01
CA ALA A 15 10.02 -35.67 12.70
C ALA A 15 8.82 -36.61 12.55
N GLU A 16 7.86 -36.57 13.49
CA GLU A 16 6.62 -37.36 13.42
C GLU A 16 5.77 -37.01 12.20
N ARG A 17 5.67 -35.72 11.84
CA ARG A 17 4.94 -35.27 10.65
C ARG A 17 5.54 -35.80 9.35
N LEU A 18 6.86 -35.64 9.19
CA LEU A 18 7.57 -36.07 7.98
C LEU A 18 7.60 -37.60 7.85
N SER A 19 7.88 -38.32 8.94
CA SER A 19 7.81 -39.78 8.98
C SER A 19 6.37 -40.31 8.89
N GLY A 20 5.37 -39.48 9.20
CA GLY A 20 3.95 -39.75 8.95
C GLY A 20 3.51 -39.62 7.49
N GLY A 21 4.43 -39.26 6.58
CA GLY A 21 4.16 -39.12 5.14
C GLY A 21 3.76 -37.70 4.70
N GLU A 22 3.98 -36.68 5.52
CA GLU A 22 3.80 -35.29 5.08
C GLU A 22 4.79 -34.96 3.95
N PRO A 23 4.33 -34.47 2.78
CA PRO A 23 5.23 -34.11 1.69
C PRO A 23 6.07 -32.88 2.05
N TYR A 24 7.38 -32.96 1.80
CA TYR A 24 8.34 -31.89 2.05
C TYR A 24 9.40 -31.83 0.95
N ILE A 25 10.04 -30.67 0.81
CA ILE A 25 11.27 -30.52 0.03
C ILE A 25 12.47 -30.24 0.94
N ILE A 26 13.67 -30.54 0.46
CA ILE A 26 14.92 -30.21 1.15
C ILE A 26 15.64 -29.06 0.44
N THR A 27 16.17 -28.11 1.21
CA THR A 27 17.02 -27.03 0.69
C THR A 27 18.43 -27.11 1.26
N PHE A 28 19.44 -26.81 0.43
CA PHE A 28 20.84 -26.75 0.84
C PHE A 28 21.42 -25.34 0.68
N GLY A 29 22.05 -24.85 1.76
CA GLY A 29 22.70 -23.55 1.85
C GLY A 29 23.99 -23.39 1.05
N GLY A 30 24.29 -22.15 0.67
CA GLY A 30 25.48 -21.77 -0.09
C GLY A 30 26.64 -21.23 0.75
N GLN A 31 27.48 -20.43 0.09
CA GLN A 31 28.61 -19.69 0.68
C GLN A 31 28.17 -18.62 1.70
N ALA A 32 29.14 -18.07 2.44
CA ALA A 32 28.91 -17.07 3.50
C ALA A 32 28.00 -17.55 4.66
N THR A 33 28.08 -18.85 4.98
CA THR A 33 27.37 -19.51 6.09
C THR A 33 28.33 -19.94 7.21
N PRO A 34 27.89 -20.03 8.48
CA PRO A 34 28.74 -20.36 9.64
C PRO A 34 29.08 -21.87 9.73
N TRP A 35 29.60 -22.45 8.64
CA TRP A 35 29.81 -23.89 8.51
C TRP A 35 30.78 -24.49 9.53
N ARG A 36 31.84 -23.76 9.92
CA ARG A 36 32.82 -24.23 10.91
C ARG A 36 32.16 -24.51 12.25
N GLN A 37 31.31 -23.59 12.71
CA GLN A 37 30.57 -23.74 13.96
C GLN A 37 29.57 -24.87 13.86
N ALA A 38 28.79 -24.92 12.76
CA ALA A 38 27.81 -25.98 12.55
C ALA A 38 28.44 -27.38 12.55
N LEU A 39 29.57 -27.56 11.85
CA LEU A 39 30.31 -28.83 11.84
C LEU A 39 30.87 -29.15 13.23
N ALA A 40 31.54 -28.19 13.88
CA ALA A 40 32.15 -28.39 15.20
C ALA A 40 31.11 -28.80 16.25
N ASP A 41 29.95 -28.14 16.27
CA ASP A 41 28.86 -28.47 17.20
C ASP A 41 28.38 -29.91 16.99
N LEU A 42 28.15 -30.32 15.74
CA LEU A 42 27.66 -31.67 15.43
C LEU A 42 28.68 -32.76 15.79
N VAL A 43 29.93 -32.62 15.36
CA VAL A 43 30.97 -33.65 15.60
C VAL A 43 31.40 -33.71 17.08
N SER A 44 31.24 -32.62 17.83
CA SER A 44 31.51 -32.61 19.28
C SER A 44 30.50 -33.41 20.09
N LEU A 45 29.29 -33.62 19.54
CA LEU A 45 28.19 -34.35 20.18
C LEU A 45 28.19 -35.84 19.80
N ASP A 46 28.79 -36.22 18.67
CA ASP A 46 28.84 -37.60 18.19
C ASP A 46 30.22 -37.95 17.58
N GLN A 47 30.99 -38.78 18.30
CA GLN A 47 32.28 -39.26 17.84
C GLN A 47 32.17 -40.17 16.60
N THR A 48 31.07 -40.90 16.44
CA THR A 48 30.85 -41.75 15.26
C THR A 48 30.71 -40.88 14.02
N LEU A 49 29.97 -39.77 14.14
CA LEU A 49 29.84 -38.77 13.08
C LEU A 49 31.19 -38.14 12.74
N ALA A 50 32.00 -37.81 13.75
CA ALA A 50 33.36 -37.31 13.57
C ALA A 50 34.22 -38.29 12.76
N ASP A 51 34.20 -39.58 13.13
CA ASP A 51 34.95 -40.62 12.43
C ASP A 51 34.49 -40.78 10.97
N VAL A 52 33.18 -40.64 10.69
CA VAL A 52 32.62 -40.69 9.34
C VAL A 52 33.15 -39.56 8.46
N VAL A 53 33.06 -38.31 8.91
CA VAL A 53 33.52 -37.16 8.10
C VAL A 53 35.04 -37.17 7.91
N VAL A 54 35.80 -37.62 8.91
CA VAL A 54 37.26 -37.81 8.81
C VAL A 54 37.62 -38.91 7.82
N ALA A 55 36.89 -40.03 7.84
CA ALA A 55 37.12 -41.13 6.89
C ALA A 55 36.85 -40.69 5.45
N VAL A 56 35.82 -39.87 5.21
CA VAL A 56 35.52 -39.30 3.89
C VAL A 56 36.61 -38.33 3.46
N ASP A 57 37.06 -37.41 4.32
CA ASP A 57 38.16 -36.49 3.99
C ASP A 57 39.46 -37.24 3.66
N ARG A 58 39.77 -38.33 4.37
CA ARG A 58 40.92 -39.18 4.08
C ARG A 58 40.79 -39.85 2.70
N ALA A 59 39.65 -40.46 2.40
CA ALA A 59 39.40 -41.09 1.11
C ALA A 59 39.44 -40.07 -0.05
N VAL A 60 38.92 -38.87 0.16
CA VAL A 60 39.03 -37.76 -0.80
C VAL A 60 40.48 -37.36 -1.03
N SER A 61 41.28 -37.24 0.04
CA SER A 61 42.71 -36.93 -0.08
C SER A 61 43.47 -38.01 -0.85
N GLU A 62 43.13 -39.29 -0.68
CA GLU A 62 43.73 -40.39 -1.43
C GLU A 62 43.32 -40.35 -2.90
N ARG A 63 42.03 -40.10 -3.18
CA ARG A 63 41.49 -39.97 -4.54
C ARG A 63 42.11 -38.81 -5.31
N LEU A 64 42.38 -37.69 -4.64
CA LEU A 64 42.98 -36.49 -5.25
C LEU A 64 44.52 -36.51 -5.31
N ALA A 65 45.17 -37.61 -4.92
CA ALA A 65 46.63 -37.75 -4.96
C ALA A 65 47.26 -37.44 -6.34
N PRO A 66 46.66 -37.83 -7.49
CA PRO A 66 47.23 -37.54 -8.82
C PRO A 66 47.42 -36.05 -9.13
N VAL A 67 46.59 -35.18 -8.54
CA VAL A 67 46.62 -33.71 -8.75
C VAL A 67 47.09 -32.97 -7.50
N ALA A 68 47.62 -33.66 -6.49
CA ALA A 68 48.01 -33.07 -5.21
C ALA A 68 49.04 -31.94 -5.39
N THR A 69 49.98 -32.08 -6.32
CA THR A 69 50.98 -31.04 -6.61
C THR A 69 50.32 -29.75 -7.10
N ASP A 70 49.34 -29.85 -8.01
CA ASP A 70 48.59 -28.69 -8.50
C ASP A 70 47.77 -28.05 -7.39
N LEU A 71 47.07 -28.85 -6.58
CA LEU A 71 46.27 -28.36 -5.46
C LEU A 71 47.12 -27.66 -4.39
N LEU A 72 48.33 -28.14 -4.13
CA LEU A 72 49.27 -27.52 -3.17
C LEU A 72 49.74 -26.12 -3.62
N THR A 73 49.72 -25.81 -4.91
CA THR A 73 50.03 -24.44 -5.38
C THR A 73 48.94 -23.43 -5.01
N VAL A 74 47.72 -23.91 -4.82
CA VAL A 74 46.56 -23.08 -4.46
C VAL A 74 46.36 -23.08 -2.94
N THR A 75 46.45 -24.27 -2.35
CA THR A 75 46.17 -24.60 -0.95
C THR A 75 47.44 -25.18 -0.31
N PRO A 76 48.42 -24.34 0.09
CA PRO A 76 49.76 -24.80 0.51
C PRO A 76 49.79 -25.49 1.88
N ARG A 77 48.65 -25.96 2.39
CA ARG A 77 48.43 -26.33 3.79
C ARG A 77 48.16 -27.84 4.00
N GLY A 78 48.29 -28.65 2.95
CA GLY A 78 48.23 -30.12 3.00
C GLY A 78 47.10 -30.73 2.18
N SER A 79 47.10 -32.06 2.05
CA SER A 79 46.11 -32.80 1.25
C SER A 79 44.80 -33.08 1.98
N ARG A 80 44.71 -32.83 3.30
CA ARG A 80 43.52 -33.06 4.14
C ARG A 80 42.80 -31.75 4.44
N LEU A 81 41.47 -31.77 4.52
CA LEU A 81 40.67 -30.62 4.98
C LEU A 81 40.50 -30.63 6.50
N LEU A 82 40.31 -31.82 7.08
CA LEU A 82 40.06 -32.04 8.51
C LEU A 82 41.23 -32.80 9.16
N ASP A 83 41.52 -32.49 10.42
CA ASP A 83 42.39 -33.32 11.25
C ASP A 83 41.66 -34.58 11.76
N ASP A 84 42.35 -35.41 12.53
CA ASP A 84 41.74 -36.64 13.07
C ASP A 84 40.71 -36.37 14.20
N ALA A 85 40.57 -35.12 14.66
CA ALA A 85 39.52 -34.69 15.57
C ALA A 85 38.33 -34.03 14.82
N ALA A 86 38.25 -34.21 13.50
CA ALA A 86 37.25 -33.61 12.61
C ALA A 86 37.25 -32.07 12.62
N ALA A 87 38.31 -31.44 13.11
CA ALA A 87 38.47 -29.99 13.08
C ALA A 87 39.15 -29.57 11.77
N PRO A 88 38.78 -28.44 11.15
CA PRO A 88 39.46 -27.98 9.95
C PRO A 88 40.93 -27.68 10.22
N VAL A 89 41.83 -28.27 9.42
CA VAL A 89 43.30 -28.11 9.56
C VAL A 89 43.70 -26.65 9.42
N VAL A 90 42.97 -25.90 8.60
CA VAL A 90 43.17 -24.47 8.42
C VAL A 90 42.54 -23.69 9.56
N ALA A 91 43.38 -23.07 10.40
CA ALA A 91 42.94 -22.15 11.44
C ALA A 91 42.18 -20.96 10.85
N GLN A 92 41.02 -20.65 11.43
CA GLN A 92 40.21 -19.50 11.04
C GLN A 92 40.97 -18.20 11.33
N HIS A 93 41.06 -17.31 10.35
CA HIS A 93 41.55 -15.95 10.60
C HIS A 93 40.44 -15.12 11.23
N ARG A 94 40.77 -14.40 12.32
CA ARG A 94 39.77 -13.66 13.11
C ARG A 94 39.07 -12.54 12.34
N THR A 95 39.63 -12.10 11.21
CA THR A 95 39.20 -10.89 10.48
C THR A 95 38.82 -11.16 9.03
N THR A 96 38.95 -12.38 8.52
CA THR A 96 38.68 -12.69 7.11
C THR A 96 37.95 -14.02 6.97
N ALA A 97 37.01 -14.10 6.01
CA ALA A 97 36.38 -15.35 5.63
C ALA A 97 37.40 -16.36 5.10
N ASP A 98 37.05 -17.63 5.15
CA ASP A 98 37.83 -18.69 4.52
C ASP A 98 37.90 -18.50 3.01
N GLY A 99 39.05 -18.84 2.42
CA GLY A 99 39.17 -18.96 0.97
C GLY A 99 38.23 -20.05 0.44
N ALA A 100 37.77 -19.91 -0.81
CA ALA A 100 36.86 -20.87 -1.45
C ALA A 100 37.41 -22.31 -1.48
N ASP A 101 38.74 -22.47 -1.51
CA ASP A 101 39.45 -23.75 -1.41
C ASP A 101 39.22 -24.48 -0.09
N VAL A 102 38.80 -23.76 0.96
CA VAL A 102 38.46 -24.31 2.28
C VAL A 102 36.95 -24.28 2.51
N SER A 103 36.28 -23.18 2.17
CA SER A 103 34.85 -23.00 2.49
C SER A 103 33.94 -23.88 1.64
N VAL A 104 34.20 -24.05 0.33
CA VAL A 104 33.37 -24.89 -0.56
C VAL A 104 33.28 -26.33 -0.04
N PRO A 105 34.40 -27.05 0.16
CA PRO A 105 34.34 -28.40 0.70
C PRO A 105 33.94 -28.43 2.19
N GLY A 106 34.29 -27.40 2.96
CA GLY A 106 33.91 -27.30 4.38
C GLY A 106 32.41 -27.22 4.61
N ILE A 107 31.69 -26.41 3.82
CA ILE A 107 30.24 -26.31 3.88
C ILE A 107 29.57 -27.63 3.49
N LEU A 108 30.09 -28.31 2.47
CA LEU A 108 29.59 -29.65 2.09
C LEU A 108 29.84 -30.68 3.20
N MET A 109 30.96 -30.61 3.92
CA MET A 109 31.20 -31.45 5.10
C MET A 109 30.22 -31.18 6.24
N ALA A 110 29.89 -29.91 6.49
CA ALA A 110 28.86 -29.55 7.46
C ALA A 110 27.48 -30.10 7.04
N GLN A 111 27.12 -29.98 5.76
CA GLN A 111 25.87 -30.54 5.22
C GLN A 111 25.84 -32.07 5.29
N HIS A 112 26.98 -32.74 5.07
CA HIS A 112 27.10 -34.18 5.27
C HIS A 112 26.86 -34.56 6.73
N ALA A 113 27.47 -33.83 7.66
CA ALA A 113 27.27 -34.07 9.09
C ALA A 113 25.80 -33.91 9.50
N VAL A 114 25.12 -32.89 8.96
CA VAL A 114 23.67 -32.68 9.12
C VAL A 114 22.88 -33.89 8.60
N LEU A 115 23.10 -34.29 7.35
CA LEU A 115 22.41 -35.43 6.73
C LEU A 115 22.57 -36.72 7.51
N ALA A 116 23.79 -37.00 7.99
CA ALA A 116 24.08 -38.19 8.79
C ALA A 116 23.45 -38.14 10.20
N SER A 117 23.09 -36.95 10.70
CA SER A 117 22.44 -36.78 12.01
C SER A 117 20.91 -36.88 11.95
N LEU A 118 20.29 -36.65 10.79
CA LEU A 118 18.82 -36.66 10.63
C LEU A 118 18.13 -37.96 11.10
N PRO A 119 18.68 -39.17 10.83
CA PRO A 119 18.04 -40.42 11.27
C PRO A 119 17.90 -40.50 12.80
N ALA A 120 18.87 -39.99 13.55
CA ALA A 120 18.82 -39.95 15.02
C ALA A 120 17.73 -39.00 15.54
N ALA A 121 17.37 -37.97 14.75
CA ALA A 121 16.26 -37.07 15.01
C ALA A 121 14.92 -37.57 14.44
N GLY A 122 14.84 -38.84 14.01
CA GLY A 122 13.60 -39.45 13.52
C GLY A 122 13.25 -39.12 12.07
N ILE A 123 14.20 -38.59 11.28
CA ILE A 123 14.01 -38.30 9.85
C ILE A 123 14.98 -39.16 9.02
N ASP A 124 14.44 -40.23 8.44
CA ASP A 124 15.15 -41.06 7.46
C ASP A 124 14.72 -40.69 6.04
N THR A 125 15.61 -40.03 5.29
CA THR A 125 15.35 -39.56 3.92
C THR A 125 15.35 -40.67 2.87
N ALA A 126 15.78 -41.88 3.22
CA ALA A 126 15.65 -43.07 2.37
C ALA A 126 14.29 -43.74 2.57
N ALA A 127 13.84 -43.87 3.82
CA ALA A 127 12.52 -44.43 4.15
C ALA A 127 11.37 -43.48 3.79
N HIS A 128 11.53 -42.19 4.09
CA HIS A 128 10.54 -41.13 3.82
C HIS A 128 11.18 -40.06 2.91
N ALA A 129 11.22 -40.37 1.62
CA ALA A 129 11.86 -39.52 0.62
C ALA A 129 11.23 -38.13 0.53
N PRO A 130 12.04 -37.05 0.45
CA PRO A 130 11.50 -35.74 0.08
C PRO A 130 10.94 -35.78 -1.34
N VAL A 131 9.97 -34.92 -1.60
CA VAL A 131 9.38 -34.78 -2.94
C VAL A 131 10.38 -34.20 -3.94
N GLY A 132 11.33 -33.39 -3.45
CA GLY A 132 12.45 -32.86 -4.22
C GLY A 132 13.49 -32.21 -3.32
N ALA A 133 14.67 -31.95 -3.88
CA ALA A 133 15.73 -31.22 -3.22
C ALA A 133 16.30 -30.16 -4.16
N ILE A 134 16.60 -28.98 -3.62
CA ILE A 134 17.16 -27.85 -4.38
C ILE A 134 18.33 -27.22 -3.61
N GLY A 135 19.29 -26.67 -4.34
CA GLY A 135 20.51 -26.09 -3.80
C GLY A 135 20.61 -24.61 -4.10
N HIS A 136 20.93 -23.79 -3.09
CA HIS A 136 21.25 -22.38 -3.27
C HIS A 136 22.74 -22.20 -3.55
N SER A 137 23.09 -21.61 -4.69
CA SER A 137 24.50 -21.45 -5.10
C SER A 137 25.22 -22.82 -5.06
N GLN A 138 26.29 -22.96 -4.27
CA GLN A 138 26.98 -24.23 -4.11
C GLN A 138 26.17 -25.36 -3.45
N GLY A 139 24.99 -25.06 -2.87
CA GLY A 139 24.12 -26.05 -2.26
C GLY A 139 23.69 -27.16 -3.23
N VAL A 140 23.87 -26.98 -4.55
CA VAL A 140 23.70 -28.04 -5.55
C VAL A 140 24.60 -29.24 -5.29
N LEU A 141 25.78 -29.03 -4.68
CA LEU A 141 26.65 -30.11 -4.22
C LEU A 141 25.98 -30.92 -3.10
N GLY A 142 25.24 -30.26 -2.21
CA GLY A 142 24.44 -30.89 -1.15
C GLY A 142 23.29 -31.74 -1.71
N VAL A 143 22.68 -31.31 -2.82
CA VAL A 143 21.68 -32.11 -3.54
C VAL A 143 22.29 -33.40 -4.10
N SER A 144 23.42 -33.31 -4.79
CA SER A 144 24.13 -34.51 -5.27
C SER A 144 24.63 -35.42 -4.14
N LEU A 145 25.02 -34.83 -3.00
CA LEU A 145 25.37 -35.59 -1.80
C LEU A 145 24.17 -36.34 -1.23
N LEU A 146 22.99 -35.70 -1.15
CA LEU A 146 21.75 -36.34 -0.70
C LEU A 146 21.42 -37.56 -1.57
N ASP A 147 21.55 -37.44 -2.89
CA ASP A 147 21.28 -38.55 -3.81
C ASP A 147 22.22 -39.73 -3.55
N ALA A 148 23.52 -39.47 -3.38
CA ALA A 148 24.51 -40.50 -3.07
C ALA A 148 24.26 -41.17 -1.69
N VAL A 149 23.93 -40.37 -0.66
CA VAL A 149 23.62 -40.88 0.68
C VAL A 149 22.37 -41.76 0.65
N ARG A 150 21.30 -41.31 -0.03
CA ARG A 150 20.05 -42.10 -0.15
C ARG A 150 20.24 -43.39 -0.94
N ALA A 151 21.12 -43.38 -1.94
CA ALA A 151 21.50 -44.58 -2.68
C ALA A 151 22.44 -45.51 -1.91
N SER A 152 22.89 -45.13 -0.71
CA SER A 152 23.97 -45.81 0.04
C SER A 152 25.26 -45.97 -0.80
N ASP A 153 25.52 -45.02 -1.71
CA ASP A 153 26.65 -45.03 -2.61
C ASP A 153 27.86 -44.30 -1.99
N ARG A 154 28.72 -45.07 -1.32
CA ARG A 154 29.92 -44.53 -0.68
C ARG A 154 30.89 -43.90 -1.68
N GLU A 155 31.02 -44.46 -2.87
CA GLU A 155 31.92 -43.92 -3.91
C GLU A 155 31.38 -42.61 -4.47
N GLY A 156 30.06 -42.52 -4.68
CA GLY A 156 29.37 -41.28 -5.01
C GLY A 156 29.58 -40.18 -3.97
N VAL A 157 29.48 -40.51 -2.67
CA VAL A 157 29.77 -39.55 -1.58
C VAL A 157 31.21 -39.03 -1.67
N ILE A 158 32.19 -39.91 -1.83
CA ILE A 158 33.61 -39.52 -1.97
C ILE A 158 33.80 -38.65 -3.21
N GLN A 159 33.18 -39.00 -4.33
CA GLN A 159 33.27 -38.28 -5.59
C GLN A 159 32.73 -36.85 -5.47
N VAL A 160 31.55 -36.64 -4.87
CA VAL A 160 30.97 -35.29 -4.70
C VAL A 160 31.86 -34.41 -3.81
N HIS A 161 32.42 -34.97 -2.72
CA HIS A 161 33.36 -34.24 -1.86
C HIS A 161 34.69 -33.93 -2.58
N ALA A 162 35.19 -34.85 -3.40
CA ALA A 162 36.39 -34.62 -4.21
C ALA A 162 36.17 -33.49 -5.23
N ILE A 163 35.03 -33.51 -5.94
CA ILE A 163 34.63 -32.45 -6.88
C ILE A 163 34.52 -31.10 -6.15
N ALA A 164 33.93 -31.04 -4.96
CA ALA A 164 33.83 -29.81 -4.17
C ALA A 164 35.21 -29.20 -3.85
N ARG A 165 36.22 -30.04 -3.52
CA ARG A 165 37.60 -29.57 -3.32
C ARG A 165 38.22 -29.04 -4.60
N LEU A 166 38.01 -29.71 -5.73
CA LEU A 166 38.50 -29.25 -7.04
C LEU A 166 37.87 -27.90 -7.41
N ILE A 167 36.55 -27.73 -7.23
CA ILE A 167 35.83 -26.48 -7.50
C ILE A 167 36.41 -25.33 -6.67
N GLY A 168 36.56 -25.52 -5.35
CA GLY A 168 37.13 -24.49 -4.47
C GLY A 168 38.54 -24.09 -4.89
N ALA A 169 39.41 -25.06 -5.20
CA ALA A 169 40.77 -24.81 -5.64
C ALA A 169 40.84 -24.10 -7.01
N ALA A 170 40.08 -24.57 -8.00
CA ALA A 170 40.08 -23.98 -9.34
C ALA A 170 39.55 -22.53 -9.33
N ALA A 171 38.52 -22.28 -8.53
CA ALA A 171 37.94 -20.96 -8.33
C ALA A 171 38.93 -20.00 -7.67
N THR A 172 39.61 -20.42 -6.59
CA THR A 172 40.67 -19.63 -5.95
C THR A 172 41.82 -19.35 -6.91
N ARG A 173 42.28 -20.36 -7.66
CA ARG A 173 43.37 -20.21 -8.66
C ARG A 173 43.01 -19.20 -9.75
N THR A 174 41.83 -19.36 -10.36
CA THR A 174 41.37 -18.49 -11.45
C THR A 174 41.15 -17.06 -10.96
N THR A 175 40.59 -16.87 -9.77
CA THR A 175 40.40 -15.55 -9.16
C THR A 175 41.73 -14.82 -8.98
N ARG A 176 42.76 -15.50 -8.45
CA ARG A 176 44.11 -14.94 -8.32
C ARG A 176 44.72 -14.62 -9.68
N ARG A 177 44.57 -15.52 -10.66
CA ARG A 177 45.13 -15.37 -12.02
C ARG A 177 44.53 -14.18 -12.78
N LEU A 178 43.25 -13.88 -12.57
CA LEU A 178 42.50 -12.83 -13.27
C LEU A 178 42.43 -11.50 -12.48
N ASP A 179 43.08 -11.44 -11.31
CA ASP A 179 43.05 -10.30 -10.40
C ASP A 179 41.62 -9.88 -10.05
N LEU A 180 40.81 -10.87 -9.65
CA LEU A 180 39.40 -10.70 -9.25
C LEU A 180 39.23 -10.74 -7.73
N GLY A 181 40.33 -10.77 -6.97
CA GLY A 181 40.29 -10.90 -5.52
C GLY A 181 39.83 -9.62 -4.81
N THR A 182 39.68 -9.71 -3.49
CA THR A 182 39.31 -8.59 -2.61
C THR A 182 40.32 -7.45 -2.69
N VAL A 183 39.82 -6.20 -2.75
CA VAL A 183 40.62 -4.97 -2.72
C VAL A 183 40.13 -4.11 -1.57
N GLY A 184 40.95 -3.96 -0.51
CA GLY A 184 40.52 -3.28 0.71
C GLY A 184 39.36 -4.02 1.39
N GLU A 185 38.23 -3.36 1.55
CA GLU A 185 36.99 -3.95 2.09
C GLU A 185 36.06 -4.51 0.99
N SER A 186 36.33 -4.17 -0.27
CA SER A 186 35.49 -4.54 -1.42
C SER A 186 35.80 -5.95 -1.91
N THR A 187 34.83 -6.83 -1.79
CA THR A 187 34.92 -8.23 -2.25
C THR A 187 34.34 -8.39 -3.66
N PRO A 188 34.62 -9.50 -4.36
CA PRO A 188 34.11 -9.73 -5.72
C PRO A 188 32.61 -10.06 -5.81
N MET A 189 31.87 -10.01 -4.71
CA MET A 189 30.42 -10.23 -4.69
C MET A 189 29.72 -9.17 -3.83
N LEU A 190 28.73 -8.50 -4.41
CA LEU A 190 27.95 -7.43 -3.78
C LEU A 190 26.49 -7.84 -3.64
N SER A 191 25.97 -7.87 -2.42
CA SER A 191 24.53 -7.94 -2.16
C SER A 191 23.89 -6.58 -2.39
N VAL A 192 22.80 -6.56 -3.16
CA VAL A 192 21.96 -5.39 -3.40
C VAL A 192 20.54 -5.75 -3.00
N ARG A 193 20.01 -5.09 -1.96
CA ARG A 193 18.66 -5.27 -1.43
C ARG A 193 17.83 -3.99 -1.58
N GLY A 194 16.51 -4.10 -1.61
CA GLY A 194 15.58 -2.97 -1.72
C GLY A 194 15.44 -2.39 -3.13
N VAL A 195 15.85 -3.16 -4.15
CA VAL A 195 15.84 -2.72 -5.56
C VAL A 195 15.29 -3.84 -6.43
N THR A 196 14.23 -3.58 -7.20
CA THR A 196 13.70 -4.55 -8.16
C THR A 196 14.69 -4.81 -9.29
N ARG A 197 14.55 -5.95 -9.98
CA ARG A 197 15.44 -6.28 -11.10
C ARG A 197 15.43 -5.22 -12.21
N SER A 198 14.26 -4.69 -12.55
CA SER A 198 14.12 -3.64 -13.56
C SER A 198 14.86 -2.35 -13.20
N VAL A 199 14.76 -1.91 -11.93
CA VAL A 199 15.48 -0.72 -11.45
C VAL A 199 16.99 -0.98 -11.42
N LEU A 200 17.41 -2.17 -10.97
CA LEU A 200 18.82 -2.55 -10.95
C LEU A 200 19.43 -2.54 -12.36
N ASP A 201 18.75 -3.16 -13.33
CA ASP A 201 19.20 -3.19 -14.73
C ASP A 201 19.27 -1.78 -15.33
N ALA A 202 18.32 -0.90 -15.03
CA ALA A 202 18.34 0.50 -15.46
C ALA A 202 19.50 1.31 -14.84
N VAL A 203 19.90 0.99 -13.60
CA VAL A 203 21.09 1.57 -12.97
C VAL A 203 22.36 1.01 -13.61
N LEU A 204 22.45 -0.31 -13.80
CA LEU A 204 23.61 -0.98 -14.41
C LEU A 204 23.87 -0.47 -15.84
N ALA A 205 22.84 -0.23 -16.63
CA ALA A 205 22.96 0.33 -17.98
C ALA A 205 23.67 1.70 -18.02
N ARG A 206 23.72 2.42 -16.90
CA ARG A 206 24.37 3.73 -16.76
C ARG A 206 25.76 3.65 -16.12
N VAL A 207 26.17 2.48 -15.62
CA VAL A 207 27.48 2.27 -15.01
C VAL A 207 28.49 1.87 -16.10
N PRO A 208 29.57 2.63 -16.32
CA PRO A 208 30.60 2.25 -17.29
C PRO A 208 31.26 0.94 -16.90
N GLY A 209 31.30 -0.04 -17.81
CA GLY A 209 31.90 -1.33 -17.56
C GLY A 209 30.96 -2.39 -16.99
N SER A 210 29.65 -2.11 -16.91
CA SER A 210 28.64 -3.02 -16.36
C SER A 210 28.47 -4.32 -17.15
N GLU A 211 28.91 -4.36 -18.41
CA GLU A 211 28.95 -5.58 -19.23
C GLU A 211 29.87 -6.68 -18.64
N ARG A 212 30.76 -6.31 -17.71
CA ARG A 212 31.66 -7.23 -16.99
C ARG A 212 31.10 -7.68 -15.64
N ILE A 213 29.91 -7.21 -15.25
CA ILE A 213 29.23 -7.56 -14.00
C ILE A 213 28.13 -8.58 -14.32
N SER A 214 28.06 -9.64 -13.53
CA SER A 214 27.00 -10.63 -13.62
C SER A 214 26.01 -10.47 -12.48
N VAL A 215 24.71 -10.48 -12.76
CA VAL A 215 23.69 -10.71 -11.73
C VAL A 215 23.66 -12.22 -11.47
N GLY A 216 24.57 -12.67 -10.60
CA GLY A 216 24.85 -14.09 -10.40
C GLY A 216 23.78 -14.81 -9.57
N VAL A 217 23.16 -14.14 -8.60
CA VAL A 217 22.12 -14.74 -7.76
C VAL A 217 20.96 -13.77 -7.57
N THR A 218 19.74 -14.25 -7.80
CA THR A 218 18.48 -13.59 -7.43
C THR A 218 17.94 -14.33 -6.21
N ASN A 219 18.06 -13.70 -5.03
CA ASN A 219 17.58 -14.25 -3.75
C ASN A 219 16.10 -13.95 -3.48
N GLY A 220 15.56 -12.97 -4.20
CA GLY A 220 14.21 -12.46 -4.07
C GLY A 220 13.98 -11.37 -5.09
N LEU A 221 12.76 -10.84 -5.16
CA LEU A 221 12.41 -9.82 -6.16
C LEU A 221 13.20 -8.52 -6.03
N GLN A 222 13.53 -8.17 -4.78
CA GLN A 222 14.32 -6.99 -4.44
C GLN A 222 15.66 -7.34 -3.79
N ALA A 223 16.17 -8.56 -4.00
CA ALA A 223 17.41 -9.03 -3.38
C ALA A 223 18.26 -9.77 -4.42
N HIS A 224 19.32 -9.12 -4.87
CA HIS A 224 20.20 -9.57 -5.95
C HIS A 224 21.64 -9.60 -5.46
N ILE A 225 22.44 -10.51 -6.00
CA ILE A 225 23.88 -10.57 -5.80
C ILE A 225 24.58 -10.35 -7.12
N LEU A 226 25.45 -9.35 -7.15
CA LEU A 226 26.29 -9.01 -8.27
C LEU A 226 27.67 -9.63 -8.09
N SER A 227 28.23 -10.18 -9.17
CA SER A 227 29.56 -10.78 -9.19
C SER A 227 30.41 -10.07 -10.24
N GLY A 228 31.65 -9.72 -9.88
CA GLY A 228 32.54 -9.00 -10.77
C GLY A 228 33.83 -8.53 -10.09
N ARG A 229 34.54 -7.61 -10.73
CA ARG A 229 35.71 -6.96 -10.13
C ARG A 229 35.25 -5.99 -9.02
N PRO A 230 35.92 -5.94 -7.85
CA PRO A 230 35.52 -5.04 -6.77
C PRO A 230 35.36 -3.57 -7.21
N ALA A 231 36.29 -3.05 -8.02
CA ALA A 231 36.23 -1.68 -8.53
C ALA A 231 35.04 -1.40 -9.45
N ASP A 232 34.53 -2.41 -10.17
CA ASP A 232 33.32 -2.27 -10.99
C ASP A 232 32.06 -2.29 -10.09
N LEU A 233 32.06 -3.10 -9.03
CA LEU A 233 30.97 -3.17 -8.04
C LEU A 233 30.85 -1.87 -7.21
N GLU A 234 31.96 -1.25 -6.81
CA GLU A 234 31.96 0.06 -6.13
C GLU A 234 31.28 1.16 -6.96
N ARG A 235 31.42 1.12 -8.29
CA ARG A 235 30.74 2.05 -9.19
C ARG A 235 29.23 1.83 -9.17
N VAL A 236 28.79 0.58 -9.05
CA VAL A 236 27.36 0.25 -8.90
C VAL A 236 26.82 0.79 -7.59
N VAL A 237 27.55 0.64 -6.48
CA VAL A 237 27.18 1.23 -5.17
C VAL A 237 26.98 2.74 -5.31
N THR A 238 27.96 3.44 -5.88
CA THR A 238 27.88 4.90 -6.10
C THR A 238 26.68 5.30 -6.96
N ALA A 239 26.38 4.52 -8.01
CA ALA A 239 25.25 4.79 -8.90
C ALA A 239 23.89 4.55 -8.22
N LEU A 240 23.79 3.52 -7.37
CA LEU A 240 22.61 3.23 -6.56
C LEU A 240 22.37 4.33 -5.52
N GLU A 241 23.40 4.77 -4.81
CA GLU A 241 23.32 5.90 -3.86
C GLU A 241 22.85 7.18 -4.54
N ALA A 242 23.40 7.49 -5.72
CA ALA A 242 22.98 8.65 -6.50
C ALA A 242 21.51 8.53 -6.98
N ALA A 243 21.06 7.32 -7.32
CA ALA A 243 19.66 7.07 -7.68
C ALA A 243 18.72 7.23 -6.47
N ALA A 244 19.11 6.69 -5.31
CA ALA A 244 18.39 6.82 -4.05
C ALA A 244 18.23 8.30 -3.66
N ALA A 245 19.31 9.08 -3.73
CA ALA A 245 19.29 10.51 -3.44
C ALA A 245 18.34 11.29 -4.35
N ARG A 246 18.30 10.95 -5.65
CA ARG A 246 17.35 11.56 -6.61
C ARG A 246 15.90 11.20 -6.28
N SER A 247 15.63 9.93 -5.96
CA SER A 247 14.29 9.47 -5.57
C SER A 247 13.81 10.15 -4.28
N ALA A 248 14.65 10.20 -3.25
CA ALA A 248 14.35 10.88 -1.99
C ALA A 248 14.10 12.38 -2.17
N LYS A 249 14.90 13.05 -3.01
CA LYS A 249 14.67 14.45 -3.37
C LYS A 249 13.33 14.64 -4.08
N ALA A 250 13.01 13.81 -5.07
CA ALA A 250 11.73 13.89 -5.78
C ALA A 250 10.52 13.69 -4.85
N ARG A 251 10.61 12.78 -3.86
CA ARG A 251 9.57 12.58 -2.84
C ARG A 251 9.42 13.80 -1.93
N LYS A 252 10.54 14.36 -1.46
CA LYS A 252 10.57 15.58 -0.63
C LYS A 252 9.98 16.79 -1.37
N ASP A 253 10.32 16.92 -2.65
CA ASP A 253 9.86 18.00 -3.53
C ASP A 253 8.45 17.73 -4.09
N ARG A 254 7.72 16.71 -3.59
CA ARG A 254 6.34 16.35 -3.99
C ARG A 254 6.18 16.13 -5.50
N ARG A 255 7.17 15.50 -6.14
CA ARG A 255 7.17 15.16 -7.58
C ARG A 255 6.91 13.68 -7.85
N ARG A 256 6.97 12.85 -6.82
CA ARG A 256 6.57 11.43 -6.85
C ARG A 256 5.88 11.09 -5.54
N GLY A 257 4.90 10.19 -5.58
CA GLY A 257 4.43 9.48 -4.41
C GLY A 257 5.07 8.09 -4.29
N GLY A 258 4.51 7.29 -3.38
CA GLY A 258 4.96 5.93 -3.08
C GLY A 258 6.33 5.85 -2.41
N ALA A 259 6.86 4.63 -2.36
CA ALA A 259 8.15 4.34 -1.74
C ALA A 259 9.32 5.06 -2.46
N VAL A 260 10.27 5.52 -1.65
CA VAL A 260 11.57 6.00 -2.16
C VAL A 260 12.49 4.82 -2.42
N LEU A 261 13.38 4.96 -3.41
CA LEU A 261 14.44 3.99 -3.64
C LEU A 261 15.41 4.02 -2.45
N ALA A 262 15.47 2.93 -1.70
CA ALA A 262 16.31 2.77 -0.51
C ALA A 262 17.18 1.50 -0.63
N PRO A 263 18.20 1.51 -1.49
CA PRO A 263 19.05 0.36 -1.73
C PRO A 263 19.92 0.10 -0.50
N VAL A 264 20.06 -1.17 -0.12
CA VAL A 264 21.04 -1.62 0.88
C VAL A 264 22.09 -2.45 0.16
N THR A 265 23.32 -1.96 0.16
CA THR A 265 24.47 -2.59 -0.50
C THR A 265 25.45 -3.13 0.52
N GLU A 266 25.86 -4.38 0.36
CA GLU A 266 26.76 -5.06 1.30
C GLU A 266 27.69 -6.01 0.54
N PHE A 267 29.00 -5.82 0.68
CA PHE A 267 29.99 -6.75 0.13
C PHE A 267 29.96 -8.06 0.90
N LEU A 268 29.73 -9.17 0.20
CA LEU A 268 29.67 -10.48 0.81
C LEU A 268 31.07 -10.92 1.21
N THR A 269 31.20 -11.60 2.35
CA THR A 269 32.48 -12.13 2.83
C THR A 269 32.88 -13.40 2.05
N THR A 270 33.14 -13.25 0.75
CA THR A 270 33.59 -14.30 -0.16
C THR A 270 34.81 -13.83 -0.93
N SER A 271 35.73 -14.75 -1.25
CA SER A 271 36.97 -14.42 -1.95
C SER A 271 36.91 -14.64 -3.46
N VAL A 272 35.76 -15.04 -4.00
CA VAL A 272 35.58 -15.48 -5.40
C VAL A 272 34.27 -14.88 -5.94
N PRO A 273 34.24 -14.38 -7.19
CA PRO A 273 33.01 -13.95 -7.86
C PRO A 273 32.24 -15.19 -8.37
N PHE A 274 31.48 -15.88 -7.53
CA PHE A 274 30.67 -17.02 -8.00
C PHE A 274 29.58 -16.60 -8.99
N HIS A 275 29.07 -17.54 -9.80
CA HIS A 275 28.00 -17.30 -10.79
C HIS A 275 28.36 -16.20 -11.80
N THR A 276 29.53 -16.33 -12.43
CA THR A 276 30.01 -15.42 -13.46
C THR A 276 30.73 -16.15 -14.60
N PRO A 277 30.56 -15.70 -15.86
CA PRO A 277 31.33 -16.21 -16.98
C PRO A 277 32.85 -16.03 -16.83
N LEU A 278 33.32 -15.12 -15.95
CA LEU A 278 34.75 -14.91 -15.70
C LEU A 278 35.46 -16.17 -15.16
N LEU A 279 34.71 -17.12 -14.59
CA LEU A 279 35.25 -18.36 -14.04
C LEU A 279 35.22 -19.55 -15.01
N ALA A 280 34.96 -19.33 -16.31
CA ALA A 280 34.91 -20.42 -17.30
C ALA A 280 36.15 -21.33 -17.30
N SER A 281 37.36 -20.76 -17.19
CA SER A 281 38.59 -21.56 -17.13
C SER A 281 38.68 -22.44 -15.88
N ALA A 282 38.03 -22.05 -14.78
CA ALA A 282 38.02 -22.84 -13.56
C ALA A 282 37.21 -24.13 -13.75
N VAL A 283 36.12 -24.09 -14.55
CA VAL A 283 35.36 -25.29 -14.91
C VAL A 283 36.21 -26.26 -15.73
N ASP A 284 37.02 -25.75 -16.66
CA ASP A 284 37.94 -26.58 -17.44
C ASP A 284 39.04 -27.21 -16.57
N ASP A 285 39.59 -26.44 -15.62
CA ASP A 285 40.55 -26.96 -14.64
C ASP A 285 39.90 -28.07 -13.78
N VAL A 286 38.65 -27.90 -13.32
CA VAL A 286 37.93 -28.92 -12.54
C VAL A 286 37.74 -30.20 -13.35
N ALA A 287 37.29 -30.11 -14.60
CA ALA A 287 37.09 -31.27 -15.46
C ALA A 287 38.41 -32.02 -15.72
N ALA A 288 39.49 -31.28 -16.03
CA ALA A 288 40.80 -31.87 -16.25
C ALA A 288 41.35 -32.56 -14.99
N TRP A 289 41.20 -31.95 -13.82
CA TRP A 289 41.61 -32.57 -12.56
C TRP A 289 40.74 -33.76 -12.17
N ALA A 290 39.44 -33.72 -12.44
CA ALA A 290 38.53 -34.83 -12.21
C ALA A 290 38.92 -36.05 -13.05
N ALA A 291 39.17 -35.86 -14.35
CA ALA A 291 39.62 -36.91 -15.24
C ALA A 291 40.96 -37.53 -14.79
N ALA A 292 41.91 -36.70 -14.32
CA ALA A 292 43.19 -37.17 -13.80
C ALA A 292 43.06 -37.99 -12.50
N CYS A 293 41.97 -37.82 -11.76
CA CYS A 293 41.69 -38.53 -10.50
C CYS A 293 40.72 -39.71 -10.65
N ASP A 294 40.35 -40.09 -11.88
CA ASP A 294 39.35 -41.13 -12.15
C ASP A 294 38.00 -40.81 -11.46
N LEU A 295 37.58 -39.55 -11.56
CA LEU A 295 36.25 -39.08 -11.18
C LEU A 295 35.38 -38.90 -12.43
N ASP A 296 34.06 -38.93 -12.27
CA ASP A 296 33.12 -38.61 -13.36
C ASP A 296 33.32 -37.15 -13.84
N GLU A 297 33.97 -37.01 -15.01
CA GLU A 297 34.27 -35.72 -15.64
C GLU A 297 33.00 -34.93 -15.96
N LYS A 298 31.92 -35.61 -16.40
CA LYS A 298 30.67 -34.95 -16.75
C LYS A 298 30.02 -34.38 -15.49
N LEU A 299 29.91 -35.17 -14.43
CA LEU A 299 29.39 -34.70 -13.15
C LEU A 299 30.23 -33.53 -12.60
N ALA A 300 31.56 -33.64 -12.66
CA ALA A 300 32.45 -32.58 -12.20
C ALA A 300 32.25 -31.27 -12.97
N ARG A 301 32.10 -31.35 -14.30
CA ARG A 301 31.84 -30.19 -15.16
C ARG A 301 30.46 -29.60 -14.90
N ASP A 302 29.42 -30.43 -14.78
CA ASP A 302 28.05 -29.98 -14.53
C ASP A 302 27.95 -29.24 -13.19
N LEU A 303 28.53 -29.82 -12.12
CA LEU A 303 28.55 -29.19 -10.79
C LEU A 303 29.42 -27.93 -10.77
N ALA A 304 30.59 -27.93 -11.41
CA ALA A 304 31.43 -26.74 -11.49
C ALA A 304 30.73 -25.61 -12.26
N THR A 305 30.03 -25.92 -13.35
CA THR A 305 29.26 -24.94 -14.12
C THR A 305 28.13 -24.33 -13.28
N ALA A 306 27.37 -25.17 -12.58
CA ALA A 306 26.27 -24.73 -11.71
C ALA A 306 26.75 -23.82 -10.56
N VAL A 307 27.92 -24.09 -9.98
CA VAL A 307 28.48 -23.28 -8.87
C VAL A 307 29.20 -22.03 -9.34
N LEU A 308 29.96 -22.10 -10.44
CA LEU A 308 30.89 -21.05 -10.85
C LEU A 308 30.32 -20.09 -11.90
N ILE A 309 29.41 -20.56 -12.76
CA ILE A 309 28.96 -19.82 -13.95
C ILE A 309 27.47 -19.52 -13.91
N ASP A 310 26.63 -20.55 -13.76
CA ASP A 310 25.19 -20.42 -13.99
C ASP A 310 24.54 -19.47 -12.99
N PRO A 311 23.63 -18.58 -13.43
CA PRO A 311 22.89 -17.73 -12.52
C PRO A 311 21.88 -18.55 -11.69
N VAL A 312 21.65 -18.12 -10.44
CA VAL A 312 20.69 -18.76 -9.54
C VAL A 312 19.44 -17.89 -9.40
N ASP A 313 18.28 -18.43 -9.75
CA ASP A 313 16.96 -17.85 -9.45
C ASP A 313 16.32 -18.60 -8.28
N TRP A 314 16.59 -18.16 -7.05
CA TRP A 314 16.12 -18.84 -5.85
C TRP A 314 14.57 -18.87 -5.74
N PRO A 315 13.85 -17.75 -5.95
CA PRO A 315 12.39 -17.75 -5.99
C PRO A 315 11.81 -18.76 -6.98
N GLY A 316 12.36 -18.82 -8.21
CA GLY A 316 11.95 -19.77 -9.23
C GLY A 316 12.16 -21.22 -8.80
N LEU A 317 13.32 -21.54 -8.23
CA LEU A 317 13.66 -22.88 -7.74
C LEU A 317 12.72 -23.35 -6.63
N VAL A 318 12.50 -22.52 -5.60
CA VAL A 318 11.60 -22.86 -4.48
C VAL A 318 10.17 -23.05 -4.98
N THR A 319 9.66 -22.11 -5.78
CA THR A 319 8.28 -22.18 -6.30
C THR A 319 8.08 -23.38 -7.20
N GLY A 320 9.07 -23.72 -8.04
CA GLY A 320 9.05 -24.92 -8.87
C GLY A 320 9.05 -26.21 -8.04
N ALA A 321 9.90 -26.28 -7.02
CA ALA A 321 10.00 -27.44 -6.14
C ALA A 321 8.69 -27.68 -5.36
N LEU A 322 8.04 -26.63 -4.85
CA LEU A 322 6.78 -26.74 -4.12
C LEU A 322 5.59 -27.14 -5.02
N LYS A 323 5.66 -26.90 -6.34
CA LYS A 323 4.66 -27.33 -7.33
C LYS A 323 4.86 -28.77 -7.82
N THR A 324 6.02 -29.36 -7.56
CA THR A 324 6.35 -30.72 -7.99
C THR A 324 5.65 -31.69 -7.05
N GLY A 325 4.51 -32.28 -7.45
CA GLY A 325 3.74 -33.23 -6.63
C GLY A 325 2.25 -33.21 -6.96
N SER A 326 1.71 -34.27 -7.55
CA SER A 326 0.42 -34.21 -8.28
C SER A 326 -0.85 -34.45 -7.44
N ALA A 327 -0.83 -34.30 -6.11
CA ALA A 327 -2.03 -34.59 -5.29
C ALA A 327 -2.25 -33.69 -4.07
N ALA A 328 -1.19 -33.18 -3.44
CA ALA A 328 -1.27 -32.25 -2.30
C ALA A 328 -0.16 -31.20 -2.40
N PRO A 329 -0.45 -29.91 -2.13
CA PRO A 329 0.56 -28.86 -2.15
C PRO A 329 1.61 -29.13 -1.07
N VAL A 330 2.89 -29.09 -1.45
CA VAL A 330 3.99 -29.19 -0.48
C VAL A 330 4.01 -27.93 0.38
N ARG A 331 3.91 -28.08 1.70
CA ARG A 331 3.85 -26.96 2.66
C ARG A 331 4.96 -26.96 3.69
N THR A 332 5.95 -27.84 3.53
CA THR A 332 7.10 -27.93 4.43
C THR A 332 8.40 -27.93 3.63
N VAL A 333 9.31 -27.04 4.03
CA VAL A 333 10.68 -26.95 3.49
C VAL A 333 11.65 -27.24 4.62
N LEU A 334 12.47 -28.27 4.49
CA LEU A 334 13.50 -28.62 5.46
C LEU A 334 14.86 -28.08 4.99
N ASP A 335 15.41 -27.09 5.68
CA ASP A 335 16.66 -26.43 5.29
C ASP A 335 17.88 -27.03 6.01
N LEU A 336 18.78 -27.63 5.25
CA LEU A 336 20.01 -28.25 5.74
C LEU A 336 21.24 -27.35 5.57
N GLY A 337 21.05 -26.07 5.23
CA GLY A 337 22.12 -25.09 5.10
C GLY A 337 22.69 -24.69 6.46
N PRO A 338 24.01 -24.53 6.62
CA PRO A 338 24.55 -24.06 7.91
C PRO A 338 24.00 -22.68 8.29
N GLY A 339 23.49 -22.53 9.50
CA GLY A 339 22.87 -21.30 10.00
C GLY A 339 21.46 -21.05 9.43
N ASN A 340 20.98 -19.79 9.51
CA ASN A 340 19.59 -19.43 9.17
C ASN A 340 19.48 -18.45 8.00
N VAL A 341 20.55 -18.24 7.23
CA VAL A 341 20.54 -17.27 6.12
C VAL A 341 19.56 -17.73 5.04
N LEU A 342 19.67 -18.97 4.57
CA LEU A 342 18.80 -19.51 3.51
C LEU A 342 17.35 -19.65 3.99
N VAL A 343 17.14 -19.98 5.26
CA VAL A 343 15.81 -20.02 5.91
C VAL A 343 15.09 -18.69 5.70
N ARG A 344 15.69 -17.57 6.09
CA ARG A 344 15.08 -16.23 5.95
C ARG A 344 14.81 -15.83 4.50
N LEU A 345 15.71 -16.19 3.58
CA LEU A 345 15.50 -15.94 2.15
C LEU A 345 14.29 -16.73 1.63
N THR A 346 14.18 -17.99 2.04
CA THR A 346 13.09 -18.88 1.63
C THR A 346 11.76 -18.46 2.25
N GLU A 347 11.75 -18.04 3.52
CA GLU A 347 10.56 -17.45 4.19
C GLU A 347 10.02 -16.25 3.41
N GLY A 348 10.90 -15.38 2.89
CA GLY A 348 10.50 -14.26 2.05
C GLY A 348 9.85 -14.69 0.72
N VAL A 349 10.34 -15.79 0.11
CA VAL A 349 9.79 -16.35 -1.13
C VAL A 349 8.42 -16.98 -0.91
N VAL A 350 8.26 -17.73 0.18
CA VAL A 350 7.02 -18.46 0.50
C VAL A 350 6.06 -17.67 1.39
N ALA A 351 6.31 -16.36 1.52
CA ALA A 351 5.43 -15.47 2.25
C ALA A 351 4.02 -15.52 1.64
N GLY A 352 3.02 -15.79 2.48
CA GLY A 352 1.63 -15.83 2.08
C GLY A 352 1.12 -17.19 1.57
N THR A 353 1.96 -18.22 1.46
CA THR A 353 1.55 -19.54 0.92
C THR A 353 1.09 -20.53 1.99
N GLY A 354 1.25 -20.20 3.27
CA GLY A 354 1.07 -21.16 4.38
C GLY A 354 2.19 -22.18 4.52
N THR A 355 3.31 -22.00 3.81
CA THR A 355 4.47 -22.90 3.86
C THR A 355 5.29 -22.63 5.13
N THR A 356 5.77 -23.70 5.77
CA THR A 356 6.68 -23.64 6.91
C THR A 356 8.10 -23.93 6.43
N VAL A 357 9.05 -23.04 6.76
CA VAL A 357 10.48 -23.27 6.53
C VAL A 357 11.09 -23.73 7.85
N VAL A 358 11.58 -24.97 7.88
CA VAL A 358 12.09 -25.64 9.07
C VAL A 358 13.62 -25.66 9.01
N PRO A 359 14.33 -24.96 9.91
CA PRO A 359 15.78 -25.06 9.98
C PRO A 359 16.20 -26.44 10.49
N ALA A 360 17.24 -27.01 9.89
CA ALA A 360 17.87 -28.26 10.30
C ALA A 360 19.39 -28.28 10.05
N GLY A 361 20.00 -27.10 9.79
CA GLY A 361 21.43 -26.98 9.51
C GLY A 361 22.35 -26.81 10.73
N THR A 362 21.84 -26.96 11.95
CA THR A 362 22.65 -26.87 13.19
C THR A 362 22.25 -27.97 14.16
N ALA A 363 23.15 -28.35 15.08
CA ALA A 363 22.88 -29.37 16.09
C ALA A 363 21.60 -29.07 16.90
N LYS A 364 21.43 -27.82 17.33
CA LYS A 364 20.20 -27.38 18.00
C LYS A 364 18.97 -27.53 17.12
N ALA A 365 19.04 -27.10 15.86
CA ALA A 365 17.90 -27.15 14.96
C ALA A 365 17.46 -28.59 14.66
N ILE A 366 18.41 -29.53 14.59
CA ILE A 366 18.14 -30.96 14.43
C ILE A 366 17.44 -31.53 15.67
N ASP A 367 17.93 -31.20 16.88
CA ASP A 367 17.26 -31.59 18.13
C ASP A 367 15.85 -30.98 18.26
N ASP A 368 15.64 -29.78 17.71
CA ASP A 368 14.33 -29.13 17.67
C ASP A 368 13.32 -29.89 16.76
N LEU A 369 13.76 -30.75 15.82
CA LEU A 369 12.87 -31.51 14.91
C LEU A 369 12.01 -32.54 15.64
N ASP A 370 12.54 -33.13 16.71
CA ASP A 370 11.84 -34.12 17.56
C ASP A 370 11.32 -33.51 18.87
N ARG A 371 11.39 -32.18 19.04
CA ARG A 371 10.89 -31.51 20.24
C ARG A 371 9.49 -30.95 20.03
N ALA A 372 8.52 -31.46 20.79
CA ALA A 372 7.16 -30.94 20.80
C ALA A 372 7.14 -29.42 21.10
N GLY A 373 6.37 -28.67 20.31
CA GLY A 373 6.27 -27.20 20.41
C GLY A 373 7.46 -26.39 19.88
N ALA A 374 8.52 -27.04 19.37
CA ALA A 374 9.66 -26.33 18.78
C ALA A 374 9.50 -26.01 17.28
N ALA A 375 8.43 -26.51 16.65
CA ALA A 375 8.14 -26.24 15.24
C ALA A 375 7.97 -24.72 14.98
N PRO A 376 8.60 -24.18 13.92
CA PRO A 376 8.36 -22.81 13.49
C PRO A 376 6.88 -22.58 13.17
N GLN A 377 6.41 -21.35 13.38
CA GLN A 377 5.05 -20.98 12.99
C GLN A 377 4.97 -20.93 11.45
N PRO A 378 3.91 -21.50 10.84
CA PRO A 378 3.70 -21.38 9.41
C PRO A 378 3.48 -19.92 9.00
N SER A 379 3.83 -19.58 7.77
CA SER A 379 3.46 -18.29 7.20
C SER A 379 1.92 -18.16 7.12
N VAL A 380 1.42 -16.93 7.00
CA VAL A 380 0.00 -16.71 6.73
C VAL A 380 -0.37 -17.41 5.42
N ASP A 381 -1.43 -18.22 5.42
CA ASP A 381 -2.00 -18.77 4.19
C ASP A 381 -3.03 -17.80 3.62
N ARG A 382 -2.61 -16.97 2.66
CA ARG A 382 -3.47 -15.93 2.06
C ARG A 382 -4.64 -16.52 1.28
N SER A 383 -4.51 -17.77 0.79
CA SER A 383 -5.59 -18.44 0.05
C SER A 383 -6.85 -18.66 0.92
N ARG A 384 -6.71 -18.64 2.25
CA ARG A 384 -7.85 -18.71 3.18
C ARG A 384 -8.78 -17.50 3.08
N PHE A 385 -8.27 -16.37 2.59
CA PHE A 385 -9.03 -15.13 2.44
C PHE A 385 -9.54 -14.93 1.00
N ALA A 386 -9.29 -15.88 0.10
CA ALA A 386 -9.80 -15.80 -1.26
C ALA A 386 -11.34 -15.74 -1.26
N PRO A 387 -11.93 -14.81 -2.03
CA PRO A 387 -13.38 -14.67 -2.13
C PRO A 387 -13.99 -15.93 -2.77
N ARG A 388 -15.26 -16.18 -2.45
CA ARG A 388 -16.06 -17.24 -3.08
C ARG A 388 -17.24 -16.62 -3.83
N ILE A 389 -17.86 -17.42 -4.69
CA ILE A 389 -19.09 -17.04 -5.39
C ILE A 389 -20.27 -17.66 -4.67
N THR A 390 -21.27 -16.83 -4.36
CA THR A 390 -22.55 -17.26 -3.81
C THR A 390 -23.68 -17.01 -4.80
N ARG A 391 -24.63 -17.92 -4.86
CA ARG A 391 -25.89 -17.79 -5.60
C ARG A 391 -27.00 -17.54 -4.61
N LEU A 392 -27.68 -16.41 -4.75
CA LEU A 392 -28.82 -16.03 -3.90
C LEU A 392 -30.13 -16.66 -4.42
N PRO A 393 -31.22 -16.70 -3.63
CA PRO A 393 -32.49 -17.33 -4.04
C PRO A 393 -33.15 -16.67 -5.25
N ASP A 394 -32.80 -15.41 -5.55
CA ASP A 394 -33.24 -14.67 -6.74
C ASP A 394 -32.39 -14.96 -7.99
N GLY A 395 -31.40 -15.85 -7.87
CA GLY A 395 -30.51 -16.27 -8.95
C GLY A 395 -29.28 -15.39 -9.15
N ARG A 396 -29.14 -14.26 -8.43
CA ARG A 396 -27.96 -13.38 -8.54
C ARG A 396 -26.70 -14.07 -8.01
N LEU A 397 -25.58 -13.80 -8.69
CA LEU A 397 -24.24 -14.19 -8.24
C LEU A 397 -23.60 -13.04 -7.47
N THR A 398 -23.06 -13.33 -6.29
CA THR A 398 -22.47 -12.33 -5.40
C THR A 398 -21.19 -12.83 -4.75
N LEU A 399 -20.38 -11.92 -4.24
CA LEU A 399 -19.12 -12.26 -3.55
C LEU A 399 -19.34 -12.63 -2.08
N ASP A 400 -18.69 -13.72 -1.64
CA ASP A 400 -18.56 -14.12 -0.23
C ASP A 400 -17.14 -13.80 0.27
N THR A 401 -17.05 -12.71 1.04
CA THR A 401 -15.81 -12.19 1.67
C THR A 401 -16.03 -12.02 3.18
N ALA A 402 -14.99 -11.69 3.95
CA ALA A 402 -15.19 -11.38 5.36
C ALA A 402 -16.14 -10.18 5.57
N PHE A 403 -16.08 -9.19 4.68
CA PHE A 403 -16.94 -8.01 4.73
C PHE A 403 -18.41 -8.37 4.44
N THR A 404 -18.68 -9.17 3.41
CA THR A 404 -20.07 -9.53 3.07
C THR A 404 -20.71 -10.44 4.11
N ARG A 405 -19.92 -11.33 4.74
CA ARG A 405 -20.38 -12.14 5.88
C ARG A 405 -20.68 -11.29 7.11
N LEU A 406 -19.87 -10.28 7.40
CA LEU A 406 -20.04 -9.38 8.54
C LEU A 406 -21.27 -8.47 8.38
N THR A 407 -21.45 -7.88 7.21
CA THR A 407 -22.42 -6.79 6.99
C THR A 407 -23.69 -7.24 6.27
N GLY A 408 -23.67 -8.37 5.58
CA GLY A 408 -24.74 -8.78 4.66
C GLY A 408 -24.83 -7.92 3.38
N ARG A 409 -23.91 -6.98 3.18
CA ARG A 409 -23.86 -6.07 2.01
C ARG A 409 -22.83 -6.53 0.99
N SER A 410 -22.82 -5.91 -0.20
CA SER A 410 -21.81 -6.18 -1.23
C SER A 410 -20.39 -5.89 -0.73
N ALA A 411 -19.38 -6.54 -1.33
CA ALA A 411 -17.97 -6.22 -1.11
C ALA A 411 -17.54 -4.91 -1.82
N VAL A 412 -18.43 -4.29 -2.58
CA VAL A 412 -18.22 -2.97 -3.19
C VAL A 412 -19.00 -1.93 -2.37
N LEU A 413 -18.34 -0.83 -2.01
CA LEU A 413 -18.86 0.19 -1.11
C LEU A 413 -18.86 1.57 -1.80
N LEU A 414 -19.83 2.42 -1.46
CA LEU A 414 -19.81 3.86 -1.75
C LEU A 414 -19.14 4.60 -0.58
N ALA A 415 -18.00 5.25 -0.85
CA ALA A 415 -17.23 5.97 0.16
C ALA A 415 -17.86 7.29 0.57
N GLY A 416 -17.60 7.74 1.81
CA GLY A 416 -18.04 9.03 2.30
C GLY A 416 -17.25 10.18 1.68
N MET A 417 -17.93 11.01 0.88
CA MET A 417 -17.35 12.13 0.13
C MET A 417 -18.10 13.43 0.47
N THR A 418 -17.41 14.41 1.06
CA THR A 418 -18.06 15.65 1.53
C THR A 418 -18.95 16.36 0.51
N PRO A 419 -18.57 16.55 -0.77
CA PRO A 419 -19.52 17.10 -1.73
C PRO A 419 -20.56 16.03 -2.12
N THR A 420 -20.13 14.87 -2.59
CA THR A 420 -21.03 13.94 -3.31
C THR A 420 -22.01 13.20 -2.40
N THR A 421 -21.60 12.72 -1.23
CA THR A 421 -22.45 11.89 -0.34
C THR A 421 -22.91 12.62 0.92
N VAL A 422 -22.87 13.96 0.94
CA VAL A 422 -23.61 14.72 1.96
C VAL A 422 -25.12 14.67 1.72
N ASP A 423 -25.52 14.54 0.45
CA ASP A 423 -26.92 14.42 0.03
C ASP A 423 -27.45 13.00 0.31
N PRO A 424 -28.61 12.86 0.98
CA PRO A 424 -29.15 11.55 1.32
C PRO A 424 -29.61 10.73 0.11
N ALA A 425 -29.91 11.34 -1.05
CA ALA A 425 -30.52 10.60 -2.17
C ALA A 425 -29.57 9.55 -2.77
N ILE A 426 -28.32 9.91 -3.06
CA ILE A 426 -27.32 8.95 -3.57
C ILE A 426 -27.00 7.87 -2.53
N VAL A 427 -26.94 8.23 -1.25
CA VAL A 427 -26.65 7.30 -0.15
C VAL A 427 -27.79 6.28 -0.02
N ALA A 428 -29.04 6.75 -0.01
CA ALA A 428 -30.22 5.91 0.03
C ALA A 428 -30.32 5.01 -1.20
N ALA A 429 -30.08 5.53 -2.40
CA ALA A 429 -30.11 4.74 -3.63
C ALA A 429 -29.08 3.60 -3.62
N ALA A 430 -27.85 3.86 -3.18
CA ALA A 430 -26.81 2.85 -3.03
C ALA A 430 -27.16 1.81 -1.95
N ALA A 431 -27.69 2.25 -0.80
CA ALA A 431 -28.10 1.36 0.28
C ALA A 431 -29.30 0.47 -0.11
N ASN A 432 -30.29 1.03 -0.80
CA ASN A 432 -31.45 0.30 -1.34
C ASN A 432 -31.03 -0.76 -2.36
N ALA A 433 -30.02 -0.46 -3.18
CA ALA A 433 -29.42 -1.42 -4.11
C ALA A 433 -28.57 -2.52 -3.41
N GLY A 434 -28.37 -2.44 -2.09
CA GLY A 434 -27.72 -3.47 -1.27
C GLY A 434 -26.21 -3.29 -1.07
N TYR A 435 -25.70 -2.08 -1.29
CA TYR A 435 -24.31 -1.71 -1.05
C TYR A 435 -24.14 -1.03 0.32
N TRP A 436 -22.92 -1.05 0.86
CA TRP A 436 -22.56 -0.15 1.95
C TRP A 436 -22.42 1.26 1.39
N ALA A 437 -23.05 2.24 2.04
CA ALA A 437 -22.99 3.63 1.64
C ALA A 437 -22.77 4.54 2.86
N GLU A 438 -21.87 5.51 2.74
CA GLU A 438 -21.49 6.41 3.82
C GLU A 438 -22.03 7.82 3.58
N LEU A 439 -22.97 8.26 4.44
CA LEU A 439 -23.38 9.66 4.53
C LEU A 439 -22.20 10.50 5.04
N ALA A 440 -21.79 11.51 4.29
CA ALA A 440 -20.65 12.35 4.64
C ALA A 440 -21.00 13.35 5.74
N GLY A 441 -20.28 13.29 6.86
CA GLY A 441 -20.44 14.24 7.96
C GLY A 441 -19.86 15.63 7.70
N GLY A 442 -18.95 15.77 6.73
CA GLY A 442 -18.21 17.02 6.49
C GLY A 442 -19.09 18.23 6.12
N GLY A 443 -20.25 18.01 5.51
CA GLY A 443 -21.22 19.07 5.19
C GLY A 443 -22.32 19.26 6.23
N GLN A 444 -22.36 18.42 7.27
CA GLN A 444 -23.40 18.42 8.32
C GLN A 444 -23.00 19.39 9.45
N THR A 445 -22.96 20.69 9.15
CA THR A 445 -22.30 21.71 9.99
C THR A 445 -23.14 22.25 11.14
N THR A 446 -24.46 22.03 11.13
CA THR A 446 -25.37 22.48 12.20
C THR A 446 -26.32 21.35 12.62
N PRO A 447 -26.93 21.43 13.81
CA PRO A 447 -27.95 20.47 14.22
C PRO A 447 -29.13 20.36 13.24
N ALA A 448 -29.55 21.49 12.65
CA ALA A 448 -30.68 21.54 11.72
C ALA A 448 -30.35 20.80 10.41
N VAL A 449 -29.19 21.08 9.81
CA VAL A 449 -28.74 20.43 8.57
C VAL A 449 -28.58 18.91 8.77
N LEU A 450 -28.02 18.49 9.91
CA LEU A 450 -27.93 17.07 10.24
C LEU A 450 -29.30 16.42 10.38
N ALA A 451 -30.25 17.07 11.06
CA ALA A 451 -31.59 16.52 11.25
C ALA A 451 -32.34 16.37 9.93
N GLU A 452 -32.31 17.39 9.06
CA GLU A 452 -32.94 17.38 7.74
C GLU A 452 -32.38 16.26 6.86
N ASN A 453 -31.05 16.10 6.80
CA ASN A 453 -30.45 15.05 5.98
C ASN A 453 -30.71 13.63 6.54
N LEU A 454 -30.82 13.48 7.86
CA LEU A 454 -31.19 12.20 8.46
C LEU A 454 -32.67 11.86 8.19
N GLU A 455 -33.56 12.84 8.25
CA GLU A 455 -34.98 12.68 7.90
C GLU A 455 -35.13 12.33 6.41
N GLY A 456 -34.48 13.06 5.51
CA GLY A 456 -34.49 12.76 4.08
C GLY A 456 -33.87 11.39 3.76
N LEU A 457 -32.87 10.94 4.52
CA LEU A 457 -32.32 9.59 4.39
C LEU A 457 -33.34 8.53 4.84
N GLU A 458 -34.02 8.75 5.97
CA GLU A 458 -35.06 7.85 6.48
C GLU A 458 -36.24 7.72 5.51
N GLU A 459 -36.68 8.84 4.92
CA GLU A 459 -37.76 8.86 3.92
C GLU A 459 -37.39 8.10 2.63
N ALA A 460 -36.13 8.17 2.20
CA ALA A 460 -35.67 7.58 0.95
C ALA A 460 -35.28 6.09 1.06
N LEU A 461 -34.99 5.60 2.27
CA LEU A 461 -34.58 4.22 2.49
C LEU A 461 -35.77 3.24 2.48
N GLU A 462 -35.60 2.10 1.83
CA GLU A 462 -36.56 1.00 1.92
C GLU A 462 -36.56 0.39 3.35
N PRO A 463 -37.70 -0.15 3.83
CA PRO A 463 -37.78 -0.76 5.14
C PRO A 463 -36.68 -1.82 5.38
N GLY A 464 -35.92 -1.65 6.46
CA GLY A 464 -34.84 -2.55 6.85
C GLY A 464 -33.49 -2.24 6.19
N ARG A 465 -33.41 -1.24 5.31
CA ARG A 465 -32.13 -0.70 4.82
C ARG A 465 -31.52 0.29 5.80
N THR A 466 -30.21 0.35 5.79
CA THR A 466 -29.41 1.20 6.67
C THR A 466 -28.18 1.69 5.93
N ALA A 467 -27.69 2.86 6.32
CA ALA A 467 -26.46 3.45 5.83
C ALA A 467 -25.43 3.59 6.98
N ALA A 468 -24.20 3.92 6.62
CA ALA A 468 -23.16 4.32 7.55
C ALA A 468 -22.96 5.83 7.53
N PHE A 469 -22.24 6.36 8.53
CA PHE A 469 -21.90 7.77 8.63
C PHE A 469 -20.39 7.96 8.70
N ASN A 470 -19.83 8.82 7.83
CA ASN A 470 -18.41 9.16 7.83
C ASN A 470 -18.16 10.41 8.69
N ALA A 471 -17.52 10.24 9.85
CA ALA A 471 -17.19 11.30 10.80
C ALA A 471 -15.70 11.66 10.75
N MET A 472 -15.39 12.95 10.66
CA MET A 472 -14.01 13.45 10.61
C MET A 472 -13.47 13.68 12.02
N PHE A 473 -12.46 12.91 12.42
CA PHE A 473 -11.94 12.93 13.79
C PHE A 473 -11.17 14.21 14.14
N MET A 474 -10.40 14.75 13.19
CA MET A 474 -9.56 15.93 13.41
C MET A 474 -10.33 17.25 13.36
N ASP A 475 -11.53 17.28 12.77
CA ASP A 475 -12.42 18.43 12.90
C ASP A 475 -13.12 18.37 14.26
N ARG A 476 -12.55 19.05 15.25
CA ARG A 476 -13.06 19.03 16.63
C ARG A 476 -14.47 19.61 16.75
N TYR A 477 -14.86 20.54 15.87
CA TYR A 477 -16.22 21.10 15.91
C TYR A 477 -17.24 20.06 15.44
N LEU A 478 -17.03 19.48 14.25
CA LEU A 478 -17.91 18.46 13.70
C LEU A 478 -17.91 17.19 14.52
N TRP A 479 -16.75 16.74 15.00
CA TRP A 479 -16.66 15.59 15.91
C TRP A 479 -17.51 15.78 17.15
N ASN A 480 -17.42 16.95 17.81
CA ASN A 480 -18.22 17.25 19.00
C ASN A 480 -19.72 17.37 18.72
N LEU A 481 -20.09 17.86 17.54
CA LEU A 481 -21.47 17.93 17.08
C LEU A 481 -22.05 16.51 16.87
N HIS A 482 -21.34 15.66 16.11
CA HIS A 482 -21.85 14.35 15.70
C HIS A 482 -21.75 13.30 16.81
N LEU A 483 -20.56 13.08 17.38
CA LEU A 483 -20.22 11.91 18.22
C LEU A 483 -19.59 12.24 19.58
N GLY A 484 -19.09 13.46 19.78
CA GLY A 484 -18.38 13.91 20.98
C GLY A 484 -19.32 14.43 22.07
N THR A 485 -19.32 15.74 22.33
CA THR A 485 -20.09 16.33 23.44
C THR A 485 -21.60 16.36 23.19
N GLN A 486 -22.04 16.80 22.01
CA GLN A 486 -23.48 16.96 21.71
C GLN A 486 -24.17 15.64 21.38
N ARG A 487 -23.42 14.70 20.80
CA ARG A 487 -23.87 13.32 20.45
C ARG A 487 -25.15 13.30 19.65
N LEU A 488 -25.28 14.18 18.66
CA LEU A 488 -26.52 14.27 17.88
C LEU A 488 -26.78 12.97 17.11
N LEU A 489 -25.74 12.34 16.56
CA LEU A 489 -25.89 11.09 15.82
C LEU A 489 -26.28 9.92 16.75
N SER A 490 -25.68 9.83 17.94
CA SER A 490 -26.06 8.81 18.93
C SER A 490 -27.51 8.98 19.42
N LYS A 491 -27.96 10.23 19.60
CA LYS A 491 -29.36 10.53 19.94
C LYS A 491 -30.31 10.16 18.80
N ALA A 492 -29.96 10.49 17.57
CA ALA A 492 -30.75 10.10 16.39
C ALA A 492 -30.84 8.58 16.27
N ARG A 493 -29.73 7.86 16.47
CA ARG A 493 -29.72 6.38 16.48
C ARG A 493 -30.63 5.81 17.56
N ALA A 494 -30.55 6.33 18.79
CA ALA A 494 -31.47 5.93 19.87
C ALA A 494 -32.95 6.24 19.54
N GLY A 495 -33.19 7.28 18.73
CA GLY A 495 -34.50 7.64 18.18
C GLY A 495 -34.98 6.80 17.00
N GLY A 496 -34.16 5.88 16.48
CA GLY A 496 -34.53 4.99 15.38
C GLY A 496 -33.86 5.29 14.03
N ALA A 497 -32.99 6.31 13.95
CA ALA A 497 -32.35 6.68 12.69
C ALA A 497 -31.61 5.48 12.03
N PRO A 498 -31.72 5.30 10.70
CA PRO A 498 -31.23 4.14 9.97
C PRO A 498 -29.71 4.16 9.72
N ILE A 499 -28.93 4.63 10.70
CA ILE A 499 -27.46 4.62 10.67
C ILE A 499 -26.95 3.49 11.57
N ASP A 500 -26.26 2.50 11.00
CA ASP A 500 -25.73 1.35 11.76
C ASP A 500 -24.21 1.22 11.74
N GLY A 501 -23.53 2.08 10.98
CA GLY A 501 -22.09 2.11 10.86
C GLY A 501 -21.48 3.49 11.09
N ILE A 502 -20.31 3.53 11.72
CA ILE A 502 -19.51 4.75 11.89
C ILE A 502 -18.14 4.52 11.24
N THR A 503 -17.80 5.38 10.28
CA THR A 503 -16.48 5.44 9.66
C THR A 503 -15.73 6.64 10.23
N ILE A 504 -14.66 6.38 10.99
CA ILE A 504 -13.79 7.40 11.57
C ILE A 504 -12.67 7.71 10.56
N SER A 505 -12.69 8.94 10.03
CA SER A 505 -11.77 9.41 9.00
C SER A 505 -10.95 10.61 9.44
N ALA A 506 -9.97 10.99 8.62
CA ALA A 506 -9.06 12.11 8.85
C ALA A 506 -8.25 12.01 10.15
N GLY A 507 -8.02 10.80 10.69
CA GLY A 507 -7.22 10.57 11.89
C GLY A 507 -7.60 9.27 12.60
N ILE A 508 -6.65 8.67 13.31
CA ILE A 508 -6.88 7.48 14.15
C ILE A 508 -6.74 7.90 15.63
N PRO A 509 -7.73 7.63 16.49
CA PRO A 509 -7.62 7.91 17.92
C PRO A 509 -6.50 7.09 18.58
N GLU A 510 -5.98 7.58 19.70
CA GLU A 510 -5.03 6.82 20.52
C GLU A 510 -5.69 5.55 21.08
N LEU A 511 -4.88 4.52 21.40
CA LEU A 511 -5.38 3.18 21.75
C LEU A 511 -6.46 3.21 22.85
N ASP A 512 -6.19 3.85 23.99
CA ASP A 512 -7.12 3.89 25.13
C ASP A 512 -8.41 4.69 24.79
N GLU A 513 -8.28 5.77 24.02
CA GLU A 513 -9.43 6.56 23.54
C GLU A 513 -10.28 5.74 22.57
N ALA A 514 -9.64 5.03 21.64
CA ALA A 514 -10.30 4.18 20.65
C ALA A 514 -11.06 3.03 21.30
N THR A 515 -10.45 2.32 22.26
CA THR A 515 -11.12 1.21 22.95
C THR A 515 -12.38 1.69 23.69
N ALA A 516 -12.27 2.77 24.47
CA ALA A 516 -13.43 3.35 25.15
C ALA A 516 -14.50 3.88 24.18
N LEU A 517 -14.07 4.44 23.05
CA LEU A 517 -14.96 4.90 21.99
C LEU A 517 -15.72 3.73 21.36
N LEU A 518 -15.06 2.63 21.04
CA LEU A 518 -15.69 1.44 20.43
C LEU A 518 -16.72 0.81 21.38
N GLU A 519 -16.36 0.59 22.64
CA GLU A 519 -17.29 0.09 23.66
C GLU A 519 -18.54 0.96 23.75
N ARG A 520 -18.35 2.29 23.76
CA ARG A 520 -19.45 3.25 23.79
C ARG A 520 -20.30 3.20 22.54
N LEU A 521 -19.72 3.22 21.34
CA LEU A 521 -20.47 3.24 20.08
C LEU A 521 -21.27 1.95 19.90
N HIS A 522 -20.73 0.79 20.29
CA HIS A 522 -21.49 -0.46 20.32
C HIS A 522 -22.68 -0.38 21.29
N ALA A 523 -22.47 0.15 22.50
CA ALA A 523 -23.56 0.34 23.47
C ALA A 523 -24.62 1.34 23.00
N GLU A 524 -24.23 2.32 22.18
CA GLU A 524 -25.12 3.29 21.53
C GLU A 524 -25.81 2.73 20.28
N GLY A 525 -25.55 1.47 19.89
CA GLY A 525 -26.26 0.76 18.82
C GLY A 525 -25.63 0.85 17.44
N PHE A 526 -24.34 1.16 17.34
CA PHE A 526 -23.55 1.16 16.11
C PHE A 526 -22.70 -0.12 16.02
N PRO A 527 -23.20 -1.22 15.42
CA PRO A 527 -22.48 -2.49 15.35
C PRO A 527 -21.23 -2.48 14.45
N TYR A 528 -21.13 -1.54 13.51
CA TYR A 528 -20.06 -1.52 12.52
C TYR A 528 -19.17 -0.28 12.68
N ILE A 529 -17.94 -0.47 13.13
CA ILE A 529 -16.97 0.62 13.27
C ILE A 529 -15.84 0.42 12.26
N ALA A 530 -15.60 1.45 11.46
CA ALA A 530 -14.54 1.50 10.47
C ALA A 530 -13.53 2.60 10.79
N PHE A 531 -12.26 2.35 10.50
CA PHE A 531 -11.18 3.35 10.54
C PHE A 531 -10.58 3.52 9.15
N LYS A 532 -10.27 4.77 8.76
CA LYS A 532 -9.53 5.09 7.52
C LYS A 532 -8.06 5.46 7.79
N PRO A 533 -7.14 4.48 7.90
CA PRO A 533 -5.71 4.77 7.95
C PRO A 533 -5.16 5.07 6.54
N GLY A 534 -4.26 6.06 6.45
CA GLY A 534 -3.58 6.45 5.21
C GLY A 534 -2.06 6.26 5.23
N THR A 535 -1.51 5.61 6.26
CA THR A 535 -0.07 5.29 6.38
C THR A 535 0.14 3.90 7.02
N VAL A 536 1.32 3.32 6.81
CA VAL A 536 1.72 2.04 7.46
C VAL A 536 1.62 2.11 8.98
N ASP A 537 1.99 3.22 9.60
CA ASP A 537 1.95 3.36 11.06
C ASP A 537 0.51 3.49 11.58
N GLN A 538 -0.37 4.19 10.85
CA GLN A 538 -1.79 4.22 11.16
C GLN A 538 -2.44 2.84 11.00
N ILE A 539 -2.06 2.05 10.00
CA ILE A 539 -2.52 0.66 9.87
C ILE A 539 -2.11 -0.15 11.11
N ARG A 540 -0.85 -0.04 11.54
CA ARG A 540 -0.37 -0.72 12.77
C ARG A 540 -1.11 -0.26 14.03
N GLN A 541 -1.46 1.02 14.12
CA GLN A 541 -2.27 1.58 15.21
C GLN A 541 -3.68 0.96 15.23
N VAL A 542 -4.35 0.87 14.08
CA VAL A 542 -5.66 0.21 13.98
C VAL A 542 -5.56 -1.28 14.34
N LEU A 543 -4.49 -1.97 13.96
CA LEU A 543 -4.27 -3.37 14.38
C LEU A 543 -4.03 -3.50 15.89
N ALA A 544 -3.39 -2.52 16.54
CA ALA A 544 -3.27 -2.50 17.99
C ALA A 544 -4.64 -2.34 18.67
N ILE A 545 -5.50 -1.46 18.13
CA ILE A 545 -6.88 -1.28 18.58
C ILE A 545 -7.66 -2.60 18.41
N ALA A 546 -7.62 -3.21 17.23
CA ALA A 546 -8.33 -4.47 16.96
C ALA A 546 -7.91 -5.60 17.91
N ARG A 547 -6.61 -5.72 18.25
CA ARG A 547 -6.12 -6.69 19.24
C ARG A 547 -6.61 -6.42 20.67
N ALA A 548 -6.86 -5.16 21.02
CA ALA A 548 -7.39 -4.78 22.33
C ALA A 548 -8.89 -5.08 22.48
N VAL A 549 -9.62 -5.24 21.38
CA VAL A 549 -11.07 -5.55 21.37
C VAL A 549 -11.38 -6.82 20.53
N PRO A 550 -10.85 -7.99 20.90
CA PRO A 550 -10.87 -9.20 20.06
C PRO A 550 -12.28 -9.70 19.70
N ASP A 551 -13.29 -9.40 20.51
CA ASP A 551 -14.68 -9.80 20.30
C ASP A 551 -15.47 -8.84 19.39
N SER A 552 -14.88 -7.69 19.05
CA SER A 552 -15.50 -6.67 18.20
C SER A 552 -14.87 -6.66 16.81
N PRO A 553 -15.65 -6.78 15.72
CA PRO A 553 -15.12 -6.62 14.38
C PRO A 553 -14.68 -5.18 14.14
N VAL A 554 -13.50 -5.01 13.52
CA VAL A 554 -12.94 -3.70 13.14
C VAL A 554 -12.73 -3.67 11.65
N ILE A 555 -13.43 -2.77 10.96
CA ILE A 555 -13.26 -2.57 9.52
C ILE A 555 -12.10 -1.60 9.30
N ILE A 556 -11.11 -2.00 8.51
CA ILE A 556 -9.94 -1.18 8.15
C ILE A 556 -10.12 -0.76 6.70
N GLN A 557 -10.37 0.52 6.48
CA GLN A 557 -10.58 1.13 5.17
C GLN A 557 -9.30 1.85 4.73
N ILE A 558 -8.34 1.11 4.15
CA ILE A 558 -7.05 1.69 3.73
C ILE A 558 -7.25 2.48 2.44
N GLU A 559 -6.86 3.76 2.47
CA GLU A 559 -6.93 4.66 1.32
C GLU A 559 -5.56 5.23 1.02
N ASP A 560 -5.20 5.29 -0.26
CA ASP A 560 -3.90 5.81 -0.70
C ASP A 560 -3.96 7.27 -1.17
N GLY A 561 -2.81 7.78 -1.57
CA GLY A 561 -2.68 9.14 -2.08
C GLY A 561 -3.18 9.34 -3.51
N HIS A 562 -3.84 8.38 -4.16
CA HIS A 562 -4.53 8.58 -5.44
C HIS A 562 -6.04 8.84 -5.27
N ALA A 563 -6.53 8.84 -4.03
CA ALA A 563 -7.89 9.26 -3.71
C ALA A 563 -8.15 10.71 -4.13
N GLY A 564 -9.41 11.01 -4.45
CA GLY A 564 -9.85 12.38 -4.71
C GLY A 564 -9.93 13.22 -3.43
N GLY A 565 -9.92 14.54 -3.58
CA GLY A 565 -9.91 15.44 -2.43
C GLY A 565 -8.53 15.55 -1.79
N HIS A 566 -8.48 15.55 -0.45
CA HIS A 566 -7.21 15.66 0.27
C HIS A 566 -6.44 14.36 0.09
N HIS A 567 -5.20 14.47 -0.33
CA HIS A 567 -4.40 13.29 -0.63
C HIS A 567 -3.12 13.23 0.21
N SER A 568 -2.66 12.01 0.43
CA SER A 568 -1.32 11.74 0.90
C SER A 568 -0.42 11.49 -0.30
N TRP A 569 0.80 11.02 -0.04
CA TRP A 569 1.73 10.58 -1.07
C TRP A 569 2.14 9.12 -0.83
N GLU A 570 1.36 8.40 -0.03
CA GLU A 570 1.52 6.98 0.23
C GLU A 570 0.81 6.19 -0.86
N ASP A 571 1.38 5.04 -1.23
CA ASP A 571 0.89 4.18 -2.29
C ASP A 571 0.19 2.94 -1.71
N LEU A 572 -0.95 2.55 -2.28
CA LEU A 572 -1.79 1.48 -1.73
C LEU A 572 -1.03 0.15 -1.68
N ASP A 573 -0.44 -0.24 -2.81
CA ASP A 573 0.24 -1.51 -2.95
C ASP A 573 1.42 -1.60 -1.98
N THR A 574 2.20 -0.51 -1.86
CA THR A 574 3.31 -0.39 -0.90
C THR A 574 2.83 -0.59 0.55
N MET A 575 1.76 0.09 0.96
CA MET A 575 1.22 -0.04 2.32
C MET A 575 0.71 -1.45 2.59
N LEU A 576 0.02 -2.06 1.62
CA LEU A 576 -0.49 -3.43 1.73
C LEU A 576 0.66 -4.44 1.80
N LEU A 577 1.65 -4.38 0.90
CA LEU A 577 2.82 -5.28 0.94
C LEU A 577 3.55 -5.24 2.29
N ALA A 578 3.59 -4.07 2.94
CA ALA A 578 4.23 -3.91 4.24
C ALA A 578 3.41 -4.43 5.43
N THR A 579 2.09 -4.59 5.30
CA THR A 579 1.18 -4.80 6.44
C THR A 579 0.19 -5.95 6.28
N TYR A 580 0.00 -6.49 5.07
CA TYR A 580 -1.07 -7.43 4.75
C TYR A 580 -1.07 -8.67 5.64
N ASP A 581 0.08 -9.33 5.82
CA ASP A 581 0.16 -10.52 6.66
C ASP A 581 -0.08 -10.20 8.14
N ALA A 582 0.32 -9.00 8.61
CA ALA A 582 0.03 -8.54 9.96
C ALA A 582 -1.47 -8.23 10.16
N ILE A 583 -2.15 -7.74 9.12
CA ILE A 583 -3.62 -7.57 9.11
C ILE A 583 -4.29 -8.94 9.19
N ARG A 584 -3.88 -9.88 8.33
CA ARG A 584 -4.44 -11.24 8.28
C ARG A 584 -4.16 -12.09 9.52
N ALA A 585 -3.17 -11.72 10.33
CA ALA A 585 -2.91 -12.32 11.64
C ALA A 585 -3.91 -11.87 12.74
N VAL A 586 -4.74 -10.86 12.49
CA VAL A 586 -5.74 -10.33 13.43
C VAL A 586 -7.14 -10.75 12.98
N ASN A 587 -7.75 -11.70 13.70
CA ASN A 587 -8.96 -12.40 13.25
C ASN A 587 -10.23 -11.54 13.15
N ASN A 588 -10.30 -10.44 13.91
CA ASN A 588 -11.43 -9.51 13.92
C ASN A 588 -11.23 -8.31 12.98
N ALA A 589 -10.13 -8.25 12.22
CA ALA A 589 -9.90 -7.21 11.21
C ALA A 589 -10.54 -7.57 9.87
N VAL A 590 -11.31 -6.64 9.30
CA VAL A 590 -11.90 -6.74 7.96
C VAL A 590 -11.28 -5.70 7.05
N LEU A 591 -10.57 -6.13 6.01
CA LEU A 591 -9.76 -5.27 5.15
C LEU A 591 -10.55 -4.76 3.93
N VAL A 592 -10.75 -3.46 3.86
CA VAL A 592 -11.33 -2.75 2.72
C VAL A 592 -10.29 -1.78 2.17
N VAL A 593 -10.19 -1.65 0.84
CA VAL A 593 -9.21 -0.75 0.21
C VAL A 593 -9.86 0.25 -0.74
N GLY A 594 -9.23 1.40 -0.92
CA GLY A 594 -9.69 2.52 -1.73
C GLY A 594 -8.55 3.42 -2.18
N GLY A 595 -8.89 4.44 -2.97
CA GLY A 595 -7.92 5.31 -3.61
C GLY A 595 -7.46 4.78 -4.97
N GLY A 596 -7.53 5.61 -6.01
CA GLY A 596 -7.14 5.24 -7.38
C GLY A 596 -7.98 4.16 -8.08
N ILE A 597 -9.03 3.60 -7.47
CA ILE A 597 -9.89 2.57 -8.07
C ILE A 597 -10.97 3.21 -8.94
N GLY A 598 -10.69 3.38 -10.24
CA GLY A 598 -11.64 3.93 -11.23
C GLY A 598 -12.36 2.89 -12.09
N THR A 599 -11.85 1.66 -12.18
CA THR A 599 -12.35 0.64 -13.12
C THR A 599 -12.77 -0.66 -12.43
N PRO A 600 -13.78 -1.38 -12.98
CA PRO A 600 -14.18 -2.70 -12.47
C PRO A 600 -13.02 -3.72 -12.44
N ALA A 601 -12.14 -3.67 -13.44
CA ALA A 601 -10.99 -4.57 -13.52
C ALA A 601 -10.01 -4.36 -12.35
N ARG A 602 -9.66 -3.11 -12.02
CA ARG A 602 -8.76 -2.82 -10.89
C ARG A 602 -9.39 -3.22 -9.56
N ALA A 603 -10.70 -3.03 -9.39
CA ALA A 603 -11.40 -3.50 -8.20
C ALA A 603 -11.38 -5.04 -8.09
N ALA A 604 -11.59 -5.75 -9.20
CA ALA A 604 -11.50 -7.20 -9.26
C ALA A 604 -10.08 -7.69 -8.90
N ASP A 605 -9.02 -7.00 -9.31
CA ASP A 605 -7.64 -7.35 -8.96
C ASP A 605 -7.38 -7.31 -7.46
N TYR A 606 -7.88 -6.29 -6.76
CA TYR A 606 -7.80 -6.23 -5.29
C TYR A 606 -8.65 -7.31 -4.62
N LEU A 607 -9.91 -7.48 -5.03
CA LEU A 607 -10.83 -8.46 -4.44
C LEU A 607 -10.32 -9.90 -4.61
N THR A 608 -9.80 -10.25 -5.78
CA THR A 608 -9.23 -11.57 -6.07
C THR A 608 -7.81 -11.74 -5.52
N GLY A 609 -7.11 -10.64 -5.22
CA GLY A 609 -5.75 -10.63 -4.73
C GLY A 609 -4.66 -10.66 -5.80
N ARG A 610 -5.04 -10.69 -7.08
CA ARG A 610 -4.10 -10.75 -8.22
C ARG A 610 -3.14 -9.57 -8.29
N TRP A 611 -3.52 -8.42 -7.75
CA TRP A 611 -2.65 -7.22 -7.69
C TRP A 611 -1.26 -7.55 -7.10
N ALA A 612 -1.20 -8.44 -6.10
CA ALA A 612 0.04 -8.80 -5.43
C ALA A 612 0.97 -9.70 -6.28
N GLU A 613 0.44 -10.39 -7.29
CA GLU A 613 1.21 -11.27 -8.17
C GLU A 613 2.17 -10.46 -9.06
N ALA A 614 1.82 -9.23 -9.42
CA ALA A 614 2.71 -8.29 -10.11
C ALA A 614 3.97 -7.97 -9.28
N TYR A 615 3.87 -8.11 -7.95
CA TYR A 615 4.97 -8.01 -6.99
C TYR A 615 5.53 -9.38 -6.61
N GLY A 616 5.36 -10.40 -7.47
CA GLY A 616 5.94 -11.75 -7.35
C GLY A 616 5.71 -12.46 -6.02
N THR A 617 4.61 -12.15 -5.33
CA THR A 617 4.18 -12.80 -4.08
C THR A 617 2.84 -13.49 -4.28
N ALA A 618 2.42 -14.30 -3.30
CA ALA A 618 1.12 -14.96 -3.33
C ALA A 618 -0.02 -13.94 -3.35
N ALA A 619 -1.10 -14.26 -4.08
CA ALA A 619 -2.31 -13.45 -4.16
C ALA A 619 -2.76 -12.97 -2.78
N ALA A 620 -3.10 -11.68 -2.68
CA ALA A 620 -3.44 -11.01 -1.42
C ALA A 620 -4.85 -10.39 -1.49
N PRO A 621 -5.92 -11.21 -1.47
CA PRO A 621 -7.29 -10.75 -1.64
C PRO A 621 -7.72 -9.82 -0.51
N VAL A 622 -8.49 -8.78 -0.81
CA VAL A 622 -9.10 -7.89 0.18
C VAL A 622 -10.56 -8.28 0.42
N ASP A 623 -11.14 -7.83 1.52
CA ASP A 623 -12.52 -8.18 1.89
C ASP A 623 -13.54 -7.24 1.24
N GLY A 624 -13.15 -6.03 0.84
CA GLY A 624 -13.97 -5.12 0.05
C GLY A 624 -13.18 -4.00 -0.62
N VAL A 625 -13.84 -3.28 -1.54
CA VAL A 625 -13.30 -2.10 -2.23
C VAL A 625 -14.26 -0.92 -2.16
N MET A 626 -13.74 0.27 -1.87
CA MET A 626 -14.55 1.49 -1.81
C MET A 626 -14.39 2.32 -3.08
N ILE A 627 -15.52 2.79 -3.62
CA ILE A 627 -15.62 3.59 -4.83
C ILE A 627 -16.03 5.01 -4.44
N GLY A 628 -15.17 5.97 -4.78
CA GLY A 628 -15.40 7.41 -4.57
C GLY A 628 -15.61 8.13 -5.89
N THR A 629 -14.52 8.56 -6.51
CA THR A 629 -14.47 9.36 -7.75
C THR A 629 -15.43 8.89 -8.85
N ALA A 630 -15.51 7.58 -9.12
CA ALA A 630 -16.36 7.06 -10.19
C ALA A 630 -17.87 7.26 -9.94
N ALA A 631 -18.29 7.45 -8.69
CA ALA A 631 -19.69 7.70 -8.34
C ALA A 631 -20.09 9.19 -8.43
N MET A 632 -19.14 10.10 -8.70
CA MET A 632 -19.42 11.54 -8.79
C MET A 632 -20.34 11.91 -9.95
N THR A 633 -20.40 11.06 -10.99
CA THR A 633 -21.26 11.24 -12.18
C THR A 633 -22.54 10.43 -12.15
N CYS A 634 -22.86 9.76 -11.04
CA CYS A 634 -24.08 8.97 -10.93
C CYS A 634 -25.34 9.82 -11.09
N LEU A 635 -26.44 9.17 -11.49
CA LEU A 635 -27.76 9.81 -11.68
C LEU A 635 -28.21 10.55 -10.41
N GLU A 636 -28.06 9.89 -9.26
CA GLU A 636 -28.54 10.39 -7.96
C GLU A 636 -27.59 11.42 -7.34
N ALA A 637 -26.37 11.60 -7.87
CA ALA A 637 -25.45 12.64 -7.42
C ALA A 637 -25.98 14.02 -7.82
N LYS A 638 -25.99 14.97 -6.87
CA LYS A 638 -26.39 16.38 -7.09
C LYS A 638 -25.38 17.20 -7.89
N THR A 639 -24.27 16.61 -8.30
CA THR A 639 -23.29 17.23 -9.22
C THR A 639 -24.00 17.77 -10.47
N ASN A 640 -23.71 18.99 -10.90
CA ASN A 640 -24.32 19.56 -12.12
C ASN A 640 -23.95 18.72 -13.35
N ASP A 641 -24.84 18.64 -14.35
CA ASP A 641 -24.61 17.84 -15.55
C ASP A 641 -23.36 18.29 -16.35
N ASP A 642 -23.06 19.58 -16.40
CA ASP A 642 -21.85 20.09 -17.05
C ASP A 642 -20.57 19.73 -16.28
N VAL A 643 -20.63 19.68 -14.95
CA VAL A 643 -19.55 19.16 -14.08
C VAL A 643 -19.37 17.65 -14.29
N LYS A 644 -20.47 16.89 -14.40
CA LYS A 644 -20.42 15.46 -14.73
C LYS A 644 -19.79 15.23 -16.09
N GLN A 645 -20.13 16.06 -17.08
CA GLN A 645 -19.55 16.00 -18.41
C GLN A 645 -18.04 16.32 -18.38
N LEU A 646 -17.63 17.35 -17.64
CA LEU A 646 -16.21 17.67 -17.48
C LEU A 646 -15.42 16.52 -16.82
N LEU A 647 -16.01 15.79 -15.87
CA LEU A 647 -15.41 14.59 -15.28
C LEU A 647 -15.19 13.48 -16.32
N VAL A 648 -16.17 13.25 -17.21
CA VAL A 648 -16.04 12.29 -18.32
C VAL A 648 -14.99 12.74 -19.33
N ASP A 649 -14.94 14.03 -19.64
CA ASP A 649 -14.02 14.60 -20.62
C ASP A 649 -12.58 14.70 -20.10
N THR A 650 -12.36 14.52 -18.79
CA THR A 650 -11.04 14.60 -18.15
C THR A 650 -10.26 13.30 -18.36
N PRO A 651 -9.11 13.33 -19.08
CA PRO A 651 -8.38 12.10 -19.41
C PRO A 651 -7.84 11.32 -18.21
N GLY A 652 -7.47 12.03 -17.13
CA GLY A 652 -6.81 11.44 -15.97
C GLY A 652 -5.42 10.89 -16.28
N ILE A 653 -4.96 9.99 -15.40
CA ILE A 653 -3.65 9.35 -15.47
C ILE A 653 -3.82 7.82 -15.38
N PRO A 654 -4.26 7.16 -16.47
CA PRO A 654 -4.30 5.70 -16.50
C PRO A 654 -2.89 5.10 -16.46
N GLU A 655 -2.79 3.79 -16.21
CA GLU A 655 -1.52 3.06 -16.06
C GLU A 655 -0.59 3.20 -17.28
N ASP A 656 -1.15 3.30 -18.48
CA ASP A 656 -0.44 3.43 -19.75
C ASP A 656 -0.12 4.88 -20.17
N SER A 657 -0.43 5.87 -19.31
CA SER A 657 -0.19 7.30 -19.57
C SER A 657 1.30 7.69 -19.69
N GLY A 658 2.21 6.84 -19.23
CA GLY A 658 3.64 7.13 -19.16
C GLY A 658 4.05 8.01 -17.97
N VAL A 659 3.10 8.38 -17.09
CA VAL A 659 3.37 9.07 -15.83
C VAL A 659 3.68 8.03 -14.75
N GLU A 660 4.87 8.09 -14.17
CA GLU A 660 5.32 7.10 -13.18
C GLU A 660 4.37 7.06 -11.97
N GLY A 661 3.68 5.93 -11.82
CA GLY A 661 2.85 5.63 -10.66
C GLY A 661 1.55 6.43 -10.56
N GLY A 662 1.11 7.18 -11.58
CA GLY A 662 -0.20 7.85 -11.54
C GLY A 662 -0.27 9.18 -10.77
N TRP A 663 0.89 9.74 -10.38
CA TRP A 663 0.97 10.95 -9.54
C TRP A 663 1.01 12.25 -10.34
N VAL A 664 0.29 13.28 -9.86
CA VAL A 664 0.50 14.66 -10.32
C VAL A 664 1.40 15.37 -9.32
N ALA A 665 2.50 15.96 -9.78
CA ALA A 665 3.38 16.73 -8.91
C ALA A 665 2.68 17.97 -8.35
N SER A 666 3.05 18.37 -7.12
CA SER A 666 2.46 19.54 -6.46
C SER A 666 2.67 20.80 -7.31
N GLY A 667 1.58 21.52 -7.59
CA GLY A 667 1.55 22.72 -8.42
C GLY A 667 1.59 22.48 -9.94
N GLU A 668 1.73 21.24 -10.39
CA GLU A 668 1.74 20.89 -11.82
C GLU A 668 0.35 20.45 -12.31
N SER A 669 0.18 20.40 -13.63
CA SER A 669 -1.03 19.92 -14.30
C SER A 669 -0.66 18.80 -15.28
N THR A 670 -1.38 17.68 -15.20
CA THR A 670 -1.17 16.50 -16.06
C THR A 670 -2.49 15.74 -16.16
N GLY A 671 -2.87 15.29 -17.37
CA GLY A 671 -4.10 14.52 -17.57
C GLY A 671 -5.40 15.28 -17.26
N GLY A 672 -5.38 16.62 -17.31
CA GLY A 672 -6.52 17.46 -16.89
C GLY A 672 -6.68 17.55 -15.36
N MET A 673 -5.70 17.05 -14.60
CA MET A 673 -5.68 17.04 -13.14
C MET A 673 -4.52 17.88 -12.61
N THR A 674 -4.68 18.45 -11.42
CA THR A 674 -3.63 19.20 -10.72
C THR A 674 -3.61 18.85 -9.23
N SER A 675 -2.41 18.80 -8.64
CA SER A 675 -2.24 18.71 -7.19
C SER A 675 -2.03 20.13 -6.64
N GLY A 676 -3.10 20.75 -6.18
CA GLY A 676 -3.08 22.06 -5.52
C GLY A 676 -2.98 21.91 -4.00
N LEU A 677 -3.12 23.03 -3.28
CA LEU A 677 -3.30 23.03 -1.83
C LEU A 677 -4.71 23.46 -1.41
N SER A 678 -5.10 23.04 -0.21
CA SER A 678 -6.27 23.56 0.51
C SER A 678 -5.95 24.88 1.23
N HIS A 679 -6.98 25.51 1.83
CA HIS A 679 -6.78 26.69 2.68
C HIS A 679 -5.91 26.40 3.92
N LEU A 680 -5.77 25.13 4.32
CA LEU A 680 -4.86 24.68 5.39
C LEU A 680 -3.48 24.28 4.86
N ARG A 681 -3.19 24.52 3.58
CA ARG A 681 -1.95 24.13 2.88
C ARG A 681 -1.70 22.61 2.85
N ALA A 682 -2.75 21.80 2.98
CA ALA A 682 -2.69 20.36 2.74
C ALA A 682 -2.88 20.08 1.24
N ASP A 683 -2.20 19.05 0.71
CA ASP A 683 -2.29 18.69 -0.70
C ASP A 683 -3.72 18.23 -1.07
N LEU A 684 -4.22 18.65 -2.23
CA LEU A 684 -5.58 18.41 -2.72
C LEU A 684 -5.58 18.22 -4.24
N TYR A 685 -6.19 17.14 -4.73
CA TYR A 685 -6.42 16.99 -6.16
C TYR A 685 -7.65 17.76 -6.62
N GLU A 686 -7.52 18.41 -7.77
CA GLU A 686 -8.61 19.10 -8.44
C GLU A 686 -8.51 18.99 -9.97
N ILE A 687 -9.63 19.14 -10.67
CA ILE A 687 -9.64 19.29 -12.14
C ILE A 687 -8.94 20.61 -12.50
N ASP A 688 -8.11 20.59 -13.55
CA ASP A 688 -7.38 21.77 -14.01
C ASP A 688 -8.25 22.74 -14.83
N ASN A 689 -9.17 23.44 -14.16
CA ASN A 689 -10.05 24.46 -14.71
C ASN A 689 -9.72 25.88 -14.19
N SER A 690 -10.58 26.88 -14.43
CA SER A 690 -10.36 28.26 -13.94
C SER A 690 -10.26 28.33 -12.42
N SER A 691 -11.03 27.52 -11.68
CA SER A 691 -10.93 27.43 -10.22
C SER A 691 -9.54 26.98 -9.76
N ALA A 692 -9.00 25.91 -10.35
CA ALA A 692 -7.66 25.42 -10.00
C ALA A 692 -6.55 26.41 -10.39
N ARG A 693 -6.68 27.10 -11.53
CA ARG A 693 -5.75 28.17 -11.92
C ARG A 693 -5.73 29.31 -10.90
N ALA A 694 -6.89 29.74 -10.41
CA ALA A 694 -6.99 30.75 -9.37
C ALA A 694 -6.39 30.24 -8.04
N SER A 695 -6.68 29.00 -7.65
CA SER A 695 -6.12 28.32 -6.48
C SER A 695 -4.59 28.38 -6.46
N ARG A 696 -3.94 27.99 -7.56
CA ARG A 696 -2.47 27.99 -7.70
C ARG A 696 -1.89 29.39 -7.63
N LEU A 697 -2.50 30.36 -8.32
CA LEU A 697 -2.07 31.75 -8.27
C LEU A 697 -2.16 32.33 -6.85
N ILE A 698 -3.27 32.06 -6.15
CA ILE A 698 -3.45 32.50 -4.76
C ILE A 698 -2.39 31.88 -3.86
N GLN A 699 -2.09 30.59 -4.02
CA GLN A 699 -1.06 29.91 -3.21
C GLN A 699 0.35 30.40 -3.49
N GLU A 700 0.66 30.74 -4.73
CA GLU A 700 1.93 31.34 -5.13
C GLU A 700 2.17 32.68 -4.42
N LEU A 701 1.12 33.49 -4.29
CA LEU A 701 1.21 34.87 -3.80
C LEU A 701 0.95 35.01 -2.29
N ALA A 702 0.14 34.13 -1.71
CA ALA A 702 -0.34 34.29 -0.34
C ALA A 702 0.79 34.27 0.70
N GLY A 703 0.88 35.36 1.48
CA GLY A 703 1.91 35.57 2.49
C GLY A 703 3.05 36.49 2.04
N ASP A 704 3.07 36.93 0.78
CA ASP A 704 3.94 37.99 0.28
C ASP A 704 3.09 39.22 -0.12
N GLU A 705 2.91 40.15 0.82
CA GLU A 705 2.11 41.36 0.60
C GLU A 705 2.60 42.20 -0.58
N THR A 706 3.92 42.19 -0.84
CA THR A 706 4.49 42.97 -1.95
C THR A 706 4.13 42.34 -3.29
N ALA A 707 4.26 41.01 -3.40
CA ALA A 707 3.86 40.27 -4.60
C ALA A 707 2.34 40.34 -4.83
N MET A 708 1.54 40.20 -3.76
CA MET A 708 0.09 40.34 -3.82
C MET A 708 -0.34 41.73 -4.29
N ALA A 709 0.29 42.79 -3.79
CA ALA A 709 0.00 44.16 -4.24
C ALA A 709 0.40 44.35 -5.71
N ALA A 710 1.56 43.86 -6.13
CA ALA A 710 2.05 43.98 -7.50
C ALA A 710 1.20 43.20 -8.52
N ARG A 711 0.63 42.06 -8.12
CA ARG A 711 -0.19 41.17 -8.97
C ARG A 711 -1.67 41.17 -8.57
N ARG A 712 -2.14 42.23 -7.90
CA ARG A 712 -3.52 42.35 -7.42
C ARG A 712 -4.56 42.18 -8.53
N GLN A 713 -4.36 42.86 -9.65
CA GLN A 713 -5.29 42.79 -10.78
C GLN A 713 -5.36 41.38 -11.38
N GLU A 714 -4.22 40.70 -11.47
CA GLU A 714 -4.15 39.32 -11.96
C GLU A 714 -4.95 38.36 -11.06
N MET A 715 -4.88 38.54 -9.72
CA MET A 715 -5.70 37.78 -8.79
C MET A 715 -7.19 38.08 -8.97
N ILE A 716 -7.57 39.35 -9.11
CA ILE A 716 -8.98 39.74 -9.32
C ILE A 716 -9.52 39.13 -10.62
N ASP A 717 -8.76 39.19 -11.70
CA ASP A 717 -9.13 38.62 -13.01
C ASP A 717 -9.25 37.09 -12.94
N ALA A 718 -8.42 36.42 -12.12
CA ALA A 718 -8.52 35.00 -11.87
C ALA A 718 -9.77 34.66 -11.03
N LEU A 719 -10.01 35.38 -9.94
CA LEU A 719 -11.18 35.21 -9.06
C LEU A 719 -12.49 35.40 -9.82
N ALA A 720 -12.57 36.38 -10.72
CA ALA A 720 -13.75 36.67 -11.54
C ALA A 720 -14.18 35.50 -12.45
N LYS A 721 -13.26 34.57 -12.76
CA LYS A 721 -13.55 33.35 -13.53
C LYS A 721 -13.96 32.17 -12.65
N THR A 722 -14.09 32.37 -11.34
CA THR A 722 -14.47 31.31 -10.39
C THR A 722 -15.86 31.55 -9.81
N ALA A 723 -16.37 30.56 -9.09
CA ALA A 723 -17.60 30.68 -8.32
C ALA A 723 -17.49 31.63 -7.11
N LYS A 724 -16.28 32.14 -6.81
CA LYS A 724 -16.01 33.09 -5.72
C LYS A 724 -15.26 34.33 -6.25
N PRO A 725 -15.96 35.24 -6.95
CA PRO A 725 -15.35 36.45 -7.47
C PRO A 725 -14.92 37.39 -6.34
N TYR A 726 -14.03 38.34 -6.66
CA TYR A 726 -13.79 39.49 -5.79
C TYR A 726 -15.08 40.33 -5.71
N PHE A 727 -15.44 40.77 -4.50
CA PHE A 727 -16.64 41.58 -4.29
C PHE A 727 -16.52 42.93 -5.01
N GLY A 728 -15.33 43.54 -4.93
CA GLY A 728 -15.01 44.86 -5.43
C GLY A 728 -14.52 45.78 -4.30
N ASP A 729 -13.93 46.91 -4.67
CA ASP A 729 -13.47 47.91 -3.70
C ASP A 729 -14.67 48.68 -3.16
N VAL A 730 -15.14 48.30 -1.96
CA VAL A 730 -16.40 48.79 -1.37
C VAL A 730 -16.42 50.32 -1.21
N GLU A 731 -15.27 50.94 -0.89
CA GLU A 731 -15.14 52.40 -0.78
C GLU A 731 -15.36 53.14 -2.12
N GLU A 732 -15.22 52.43 -3.25
CA GLU A 732 -15.49 52.97 -4.59
C GLU A 732 -16.94 52.75 -5.04
N MET A 733 -17.73 52.00 -4.28
CA MET A 733 -19.14 51.74 -4.54
C MET A 733 -20.02 52.80 -3.87
N THR A 734 -21.19 53.04 -4.45
CA THR A 734 -22.29 53.70 -3.73
C THR A 734 -22.99 52.72 -2.80
N TYR A 735 -23.69 53.21 -1.76
CA TYR A 735 -24.44 52.31 -0.86
C TYR A 735 -25.47 51.45 -1.60
N PHE A 736 -26.08 51.99 -2.66
CA PHE A 736 -27.00 51.20 -3.50
C PHE A 736 -26.24 50.12 -4.29
N GLN A 737 -25.10 50.44 -4.89
CA GLN A 737 -24.25 49.45 -5.58
C GLN A 737 -23.77 48.34 -4.64
N TRP A 738 -23.40 48.70 -3.40
CA TRP A 738 -22.97 47.74 -2.38
C TRP A 738 -24.08 46.73 -2.03
N ALA A 739 -25.30 47.22 -1.74
CA ALA A 739 -26.45 46.35 -1.47
C ALA A 739 -26.82 45.50 -2.68
N THR A 740 -26.80 46.09 -3.88
CA THR A 740 -27.12 45.40 -5.14
C THR A 740 -26.13 44.27 -5.40
N ARG A 741 -24.83 44.53 -5.25
CA ARG A 741 -23.76 43.54 -5.46
C ARG A 741 -23.84 42.39 -4.46
N TYR A 742 -24.23 42.67 -3.22
CA TYR A 742 -24.46 41.63 -2.22
C TYR A 742 -25.61 40.71 -2.63
N ALA A 743 -26.75 41.28 -3.03
CA ALA A 743 -27.89 40.50 -3.50
C ALA A 743 -27.55 39.68 -4.76
N GLU A 744 -26.88 40.29 -5.75
CA GLU A 744 -26.44 39.64 -6.99
C GLU A 744 -25.62 38.37 -6.75
N LEU A 745 -24.73 38.38 -5.75
CA LEU A 745 -23.84 37.25 -5.48
C LEU A 745 -24.45 36.21 -4.53
N CYS A 746 -25.37 36.60 -3.66
CA CYS A 746 -25.96 35.71 -2.65
C CYS A 746 -27.25 35.03 -3.12
N VAL A 747 -28.06 35.71 -3.93
CA VAL A 747 -29.38 35.22 -4.38
C VAL A 747 -29.25 34.50 -5.71
N ALA A 748 -29.84 33.31 -5.83
CA ALA A 748 -29.88 32.60 -7.09
C ALA A 748 -30.74 33.31 -8.15
N PRO A 749 -30.40 33.20 -9.46
CA PRO A 749 -31.20 33.77 -10.53
C PRO A 749 -32.66 33.30 -10.46
N HIS A 750 -33.59 34.24 -10.47
CA HIS A 750 -35.02 34.00 -10.26
C HIS A 750 -35.88 34.78 -11.28
N GLU A 751 -35.50 34.72 -12.56
CA GLU A 751 -36.11 35.52 -13.62
C GLU A 751 -37.64 35.42 -13.66
N GLY A 752 -38.30 36.57 -13.64
CA GLY A 752 -39.76 36.68 -13.80
C GLY A 752 -40.59 36.36 -12.55
N ARG A 753 -39.99 36.17 -11.38
CA ARG A 753 -40.68 36.00 -10.09
C ARG A 753 -39.92 36.70 -8.97
N SER A 754 -40.52 36.81 -7.78
CA SER A 754 -39.81 37.24 -6.56
C SER A 754 -38.84 36.16 -6.07
N ALA A 755 -37.74 36.60 -5.45
CA ALA A 755 -36.87 35.71 -4.69
C ALA A 755 -37.61 35.13 -3.47
N THR A 756 -37.24 33.91 -3.11
CA THR A 756 -37.77 33.14 -1.99
C THR A 756 -36.62 32.64 -1.13
N ARG A 757 -36.90 32.11 0.07
CA ARG A 757 -35.85 31.54 0.95
C ARG A 757 -35.00 30.48 0.26
N ALA A 758 -35.55 29.71 -0.67
CA ALA A 758 -34.83 28.66 -1.41
C ALA A 758 -33.81 29.22 -2.42
N ASP A 759 -33.94 30.49 -2.82
CA ASP A 759 -32.97 31.16 -3.69
C ASP A 759 -31.73 31.63 -2.91
N TRP A 760 -31.81 31.64 -1.58
CA TRP A 760 -30.68 31.88 -0.68
C TRP A 760 -30.12 30.52 -0.23
N ALA A 761 -28.83 30.26 -0.47
CA ALA A 761 -28.24 28.96 -0.14
C ALA A 761 -28.10 28.70 1.37
N ASP A 762 -28.25 29.73 2.20
CA ASP A 762 -28.12 29.64 3.65
C ASP A 762 -28.85 30.81 4.33
N GLU A 763 -29.40 30.55 5.52
CA GLU A 763 -30.12 31.57 6.29
C GLU A 763 -29.25 32.75 6.71
N GLY A 764 -27.97 32.50 6.97
CA GLY A 764 -27.02 33.52 7.33
C GLY A 764 -26.76 34.53 6.21
N TRP A 765 -27.14 34.23 4.96
CA TRP A 765 -26.92 35.14 3.84
C TRP A 765 -27.97 36.25 3.79
N TYR A 766 -29.26 35.94 3.98
CA TYR A 766 -30.29 36.99 4.06
C TYR A 766 -30.28 37.70 5.43
N ASP A 767 -29.83 37.04 6.50
CA ASP A 767 -29.63 37.70 7.80
C ASP A 767 -28.51 38.75 7.73
N ARG A 768 -27.41 38.46 7.04
CA ARG A 768 -26.38 39.47 6.72
C ARG A 768 -26.92 40.57 5.80
N PHE A 769 -27.82 40.25 4.86
CA PHE A 769 -28.44 41.27 3.98
C PHE A 769 -29.32 42.24 4.77
N LEU A 770 -30.07 41.73 5.75
CA LEU A 770 -30.85 42.55 6.68
C LEU A 770 -29.95 43.53 7.44
N ASP A 771 -28.88 43.03 8.07
CA ASP A 771 -27.90 43.88 8.77
C ASP A 771 -27.28 44.94 7.85
N LEU A 772 -26.96 44.55 6.61
CA LEU A 772 -26.41 45.45 5.59
C LEU A 772 -27.40 46.60 5.31
N LEU A 773 -28.66 46.28 5.06
CA LEU A 773 -29.69 47.29 4.79
C LEU A 773 -29.93 48.20 6.00
N HIS A 774 -29.96 47.66 7.22
CA HIS A 774 -30.03 48.48 8.45
C HIS A 774 -28.85 49.43 8.60
N ARG A 775 -27.64 48.97 8.26
CA ARG A 775 -26.44 49.84 8.28
C ARG A 775 -26.59 50.99 7.29
N ILE A 776 -27.12 50.72 6.10
CA ILE A 776 -27.37 51.73 5.07
C ILE A 776 -28.43 52.74 5.55
N GLU A 777 -29.54 52.28 6.13
CA GLU A 777 -30.57 53.17 6.67
C GLU A 777 -30.02 54.06 7.78
N ALA A 778 -29.25 53.49 8.71
CA ALA A 778 -28.63 54.22 9.80
C ALA A 778 -27.65 55.29 9.31
N ARG A 779 -26.95 55.03 8.20
CA ARG A 779 -25.97 55.95 7.62
C ARG A 779 -26.60 57.06 6.79
N LEU A 780 -27.63 56.75 6.01
CA LEU A 780 -28.25 57.69 5.06
C LEU A 780 -29.43 58.47 5.67
N SER A 781 -29.86 58.10 6.88
CA SER A 781 -30.81 58.89 7.65
C SER A 781 -30.29 60.30 7.90
N GLN A 782 -31.20 61.29 7.89
CA GLN A 782 -30.89 62.66 8.30
C GLN A 782 -30.79 62.82 9.83
N ALA A 783 -31.23 61.81 10.59
CA ALA A 783 -31.19 61.83 12.05
C ALA A 783 -29.86 61.25 12.54
N ASP A 784 -29.07 62.07 13.24
CA ASP A 784 -27.76 61.67 13.78
C ASP A 784 -27.85 60.89 15.12
N HIS A 785 -29.05 60.78 15.71
CA HIS A 785 -29.32 60.07 16.97
C HIS A 785 -30.80 59.72 17.11
N GLY A 786 -31.12 58.76 17.99
CA GLY A 786 -32.49 58.31 18.25
C GLY A 786 -32.87 57.05 17.46
N GLU A 787 -34.15 56.66 17.54
CA GLU A 787 -34.68 55.52 16.80
C GLU A 787 -35.00 55.93 15.36
N ILE A 788 -34.36 55.25 14.39
CA ILE A 788 -34.59 55.48 12.97
C ILE A 788 -35.63 54.46 12.50
N PRO A 789 -36.78 54.88 11.93
CA PRO A 789 -37.76 53.94 11.37
C PRO A 789 -37.14 53.11 10.24
N THR A 790 -37.20 51.79 10.37
CA THR A 790 -36.67 50.86 9.37
C THR A 790 -37.73 50.42 8.37
N LEU A 791 -37.35 50.29 7.11
CA LEU A 791 -38.13 49.61 6.07
C LEU A 791 -38.11 48.08 6.22
N PHE A 792 -37.10 47.54 6.90
CA PHE A 792 -36.77 46.12 6.93
C PHE A 792 -36.93 45.56 8.34
N ALA A 793 -38.17 45.30 8.76
CA ALA A 793 -38.44 44.92 10.15
C ALA A 793 -37.95 43.50 10.51
N ASP A 794 -37.94 42.58 9.54
CA ASP A 794 -37.62 41.17 9.72
C ASP A 794 -37.08 40.55 8.41
N TYR A 795 -36.88 39.23 8.42
CA TYR A 795 -36.38 38.50 7.26
C TYR A 795 -37.32 38.57 6.04
N ASP A 796 -38.64 38.54 6.23
CA ASP A 796 -39.58 38.51 5.11
C ASP A 796 -39.53 39.82 4.31
N ALA A 797 -39.12 40.92 4.95
CA ALA A 797 -38.88 42.21 4.29
C ALA A 797 -37.66 42.23 3.35
N VAL A 798 -36.75 41.26 3.44
CA VAL A 798 -35.49 41.23 2.66
C VAL A 798 -35.32 39.98 1.81
N ILE A 799 -36.17 38.95 1.97
CA ILE A 799 -36.12 37.74 1.14
C ILE A 799 -36.33 38.07 -0.33
N ASP A 800 -37.28 38.94 -0.66
CA ASP A 800 -37.42 39.52 -1.99
C ASP A 800 -36.40 40.66 -2.13
N SER A 801 -35.18 40.30 -2.53
CA SER A 801 -34.07 41.24 -2.63
C SER A 801 -34.36 42.39 -3.60
N ASP A 802 -35.09 42.13 -4.68
CA ASP A 802 -35.42 43.13 -5.69
C ASP A 802 -36.41 44.15 -5.14
N ALA A 803 -37.45 43.69 -4.43
CA ALA A 803 -38.39 44.56 -3.74
C ALA A 803 -37.70 45.38 -2.62
N ALA A 804 -36.79 44.75 -1.88
CA ALA A 804 -36.03 45.42 -0.82
C ALA A 804 -35.11 46.52 -1.38
N LEU A 805 -34.39 46.25 -2.47
CA LEU A 805 -33.56 47.23 -3.16
C LEU A 805 -34.41 48.37 -3.75
N ALA A 806 -35.56 48.06 -4.35
CA ALA A 806 -36.49 49.08 -4.85
C ALA A 806 -36.99 50.00 -3.73
N ALA A 807 -37.38 49.44 -2.59
CA ALA A 807 -37.83 50.20 -1.42
C ALA A 807 -36.70 51.09 -0.84
N LEU A 808 -35.46 50.56 -0.79
CA LEU A 808 -34.29 51.33 -0.38
C LEU A 808 -34.05 52.53 -1.31
N ALA A 809 -34.09 52.31 -2.62
CA ALA A 809 -33.86 53.36 -3.63
C ALA A 809 -34.93 54.45 -3.60
N GLU A 810 -36.20 54.08 -3.37
CA GLU A 810 -37.31 55.03 -3.25
C GLU A 810 -37.17 55.90 -1.99
N ARG A 811 -36.85 55.28 -0.84
CA ARG A 811 -36.78 55.99 0.45
C ARG A 811 -35.51 56.81 0.62
N TYR A 812 -34.37 56.31 0.13
CA TYR A 812 -33.06 56.93 0.23
C TYR A 812 -32.43 57.14 -1.16
N PRO A 813 -32.90 58.11 -1.97
CA PRO A 813 -32.34 58.35 -3.30
C PRO A 813 -30.83 58.68 -3.30
N SER A 814 -30.31 59.22 -2.20
CA SER A 814 -28.88 59.48 -2.00
C SER A 814 -28.03 58.21 -2.00
N ALA A 815 -28.61 57.02 -1.76
CA ALA A 815 -27.91 55.74 -1.81
C ALA A 815 -27.26 55.49 -3.18
N ALA A 816 -27.83 56.04 -4.26
CA ALA A 816 -27.35 55.88 -5.63
C ALA A 816 -26.14 56.77 -5.96
N SER A 817 -25.83 57.79 -5.14
CA SER A 817 -24.75 58.76 -5.40
C SER A 817 -23.71 58.87 -4.28
N THR A 818 -24.04 58.39 -3.08
CA THR A 818 -23.16 58.50 -1.91
C THR A 818 -22.25 57.28 -1.85
N LEU A 819 -20.94 57.50 -1.87
CA LEU A 819 -19.94 56.44 -1.71
C LEU A 819 -19.96 55.86 -0.29
N VAL A 820 -19.61 54.58 -0.16
CA VAL A 820 -19.52 53.91 1.13
C VAL A 820 -18.38 54.50 1.95
N GLU A 821 -18.66 54.84 3.21
CA GLU A 821 -17.66 55.37 4.13
C GLU A 821 -16.64 54.28 4.52
N PRO A 822 -15.34 54.60 4.69
CA PRO A 822 -14.32 53.62 5.04
C PRO A 822 -14.64 52.78 6.30
N VAL A 823 -15.33 53.37 7.28
CA VAL A 823 -15.75 52.65 8.50
C VAL A 823 -16.82 51.59 8.24
N ASP A 824 -17.68 51.80 7.25
CA ASP A 824 -18.71 50.83 6.86
C ASP A 824 -18.13 49.75 5.94
N ALA A 825 -17.20 50.12 5.05
CA ALA A 825 -16.42 49.17 4.27
C ALA A 825 -15.59 48.22 5.17
N ALA A 826 -14.95 48.74 6.22
CA ALA A 826 -14.26 47.90 7.21
C ALA A 826 -15.23 46.97 7.97
N TRP A 827 -16.38 47.49 8.38
CA TRP A 827 -17.42 46.70 9.06
C TRP A 827 -17.98 45.56 8.19
N PHE A 828 -18.05 45.74 6.86
CA PHE A 828 -18.52 44.71 5.94
C PHE A 828 -17.70 43.41 6.03
N VAL A 829 -16.38 43.54 6.22
CA VAL A 829 -15.49 42.39 6.34
C VAL A 829 -15.82 41.57 7.60
N ASP A 830 -16.18 42.24 8.68
CA ASP A 830 -16.63 41.60 9.92
C ASP A 830 -18.02 40.97 9.75
N LEU A 831 -18.95 41.64 9.06
CA LEU A 831 -20.26 41.10 8.72
C LEU A 831 -20.16 39.79 7.94
N CYS A 832 -19.21 39.71 6.98
CA CYS A 832 -18.95 38.48 6.22
C CYS A 832 -18.57 37.30 7.12
N ARG A 833 -18.07 37.54 8.34
CA ARG A 833 -17.71 36.49 9.32
C ARG A 833 -18.81 36.18 10.34
N LYS A 834 -19.98 36.86 10.29
CA LYS A 834 -21.08 36.70 11.28
C LYS A 834 -21.52 35.25 11.48
N HIS A 835 -21.60 34.46 10.41
CA HIS A 835 -22.12 33.09 10.42
C HIS A 835 -21.08 32.04 9.97
N PRO A 836 -21.22 30.77 10.41
CA PRO A 836 -20.35 29.68 9.98
C PRO A 836 -20.32 29.46 8.47
N LYS A 837 -21.47 29.58 7.78
CA LYS A 837 -21.53 29.53 6.31
C LYS A 837 -20.82 30.75 5.72
N PRO A 838 -19.73 30.57 4.96
CA PRO A 838 -19.03 31.69 4.34
C PRO A 838 -19.87 32.35 3.24
N VAL A 839 -19.54 33.60 2.92
CA VAL A 839 -20.11 34.30 1.76
C VAL A 839 -19.59 33.71 0.44
N PRO A 840 -20.34 33.79 -0.67
CA PRO A 840 -19.96 33.22 -1.97
C PRO A 840 -18.99 34.10 -2.78
N PHE A 841 -18.22 34.96 -2.11
CA PHE A 841 -17.28 35.89 -2.74
C PHE A 841 -16.09 36.19 -1.83
N VAL A 842 -15.04 36.80 -2.40
CA VAL A 842 -13.88 37.29 -1.65
C VAL A 842 -14.14 38.76 -1.28
N PRO A 843 -14.35 39.11 0.01
CA PRO A 843 -14.69 40.48 0.41
C PRO A 843 -13.49 41.43 0.29
N VAL A 844 -12.28 40.94 0.54
CA VAL A 844 -11.01 41.71 0.50
C VAL A 844 -9.88 40.84 -0.05
N VAL A 845 -8.94 41.46 -0.76
CA VAL A 845 -7.69 40.83 -1.23
C VAL A 845 -6.57 41.21 -0.26
N ASP A 846 -6.40 40.40 0.78
CA ASP A 846 -5.46 40.64 1.88
C ASP A 846 -4.69 39.36 2.26
N ALA A 847 -3.91 39.42 3.34
CA ALA A 847 -3.14 38.27 3.83
C ALA A 847 -3.99 37.01 4.12
N ASP A 848 -5.31 37.16 4.33
CA ASP A 848 -6.26 36.07 4.59
C ASP A 848 -6.89 35.49 3.31
N ILE A 849 -6.45 35.88 2.11
CA ILE A 849 -7.06 35.45 0.84
C ILE A 849 -7.20 33.93 0.69
N LEU A 850 -6.24 33.15 1.19
CA LEU A 850 -6.32 31.67 1.18
C LEU A 850 -7.54 31.17 1.94
N ARG A 851 -7.86 31.81 3.07
CA ARG A 851 -9.03 31.48 3.89
C ARG A 851 -10.30 31.97 3.21
N TRP A 852 -10.33 33.20 2.71
CA TRP A 852 -11.51 33.77 2.05
C TRP A 852 -11.96 32.93 0.85
N TRP A 853 -11.02 32.60 -0.03
CA TRP A 853 -11.32 31.84 -1.23
C TRP A 853 -11.48 30.34 -0.95
N GLY A 854 -10.56 29.74 -0.19
CA GLY A 854 -10.45 28.29 -0.05
C GLY A 854 -11.38 27.64 0.98
N THR A 855 -12.10 28.40 1.80
CA THR A 855 -13.10 27.85 2.75
C THR A 855 -14.42 27.58 2.01
N ASP A 856 -15.07 26.44 2.26
CA ASP A 856 -16.41 26.11 1.71
C ASP A 856 -16.53 26.32 0.19
N SER A 857 -15.57 25.76 -0.54
CA SER A 857 -15.44 25.90 -2.00
C SER A 857 -15.87 24.64 -2.77
N LEU A 858 -16.68 23.75 -2.18
CA LEU A 858 -17.02 22.44 -2.77
C LEU A 858 -18.48 22.31 -3.21
N TRP A 859 -19.42 22.96 -2.51
CA TRP A 859 -20.86 22.83 -2.75
C TRP A 859 -21.31 23.44 -4.08
N GLN A 860 -20.53 24.39 -4.63
CA GLN A 860 -20.83 25.08 -5.88
C GLN A 860 -20.92 24.13 -7.09
N SER A 861 -20.27 22.96 -7.01
CA SER A 861 -20.36 21.91 -8.02
C SER A 861 -21.76 21.27 -8.17
N GLN A 862 -22.68 21.63 -7.28
CA GLN A 862 -24.07 21.13 -7.21
C GLN A 862 -25.10 22.25 -7.33
N ASP A 863 -24.65 23.49 -7.50
CA ASP A 863 -25.53 24.64 -7.63
C ASP A 863 -25.61 25.05 -9.11
N PRO A 864 -26.81 25.07 -9.71
CA PRO A 864 -26.99 25.34 -11.14
C PRO A 864 -26.57 26.75 -11.58
N ARG A 865 -26.26 27.66 -10.64
CA ARG A 865 -25.71 28.99 -10.93
C ARG A 865 -24.34 28.96 -11.58
N TYR A 866 -23.54 27.96 -11.26
CA TYR A 866 -22.13 27.93 -11.61
C TYR A 866 -21.86 26.91 -12.70
N THR A 867 -20.95 27.27 -13.60
CA THR A 867 -20.49 26.37 -14.66
C THR A 867 -19.32 25.50 -14.20
N ALA A 868 -19.09 24.39 -14.90
CA ALA A 868 -18.00 23.46 -14.63
C ALA A 868 -16.60 24.08 -14.62
N ASP A 869 -16.35 25.16 -15.37
CA ASP A 869 -15.06 25.87 -15.36
C ASP A 869 -14.86 26.71 -14.10
N GLN A 870 -15.94 27.21 -13.49
CA GLN A 870 -15.92 28.14 -12.36
C GLN A 870 -15.75 27.45 -11.01
N VAL A 871 -16.14 26.18 -10.90
CA VAL A 871 -16.26 25.47 -9.63
C VAL A 871 -15.02 24.63 -9.31
N ARG A 872 -14.79 24.33 -8.03
CA ARG A 872 -13.75 23.39 -7.62
C ARG A 872 -14.31 21.97 -7.64
N ILE A 873 -13.62 21.07 -8.34
CA ILE A 873 -14.02 19.66 -8.51
C ILE A 873 -12.82 18.81 -8.13
N ILE A 874 -13.00 17.83 -7.23
CA ILE A 874 -11.91 17.16 -6.53
C ILE A 874 -11.83 15.63 -6.77
N PRO A 875 -11.74 15.15 -8.03
CA PRO A 875 -11.64 13.72 -8.30
C PRO A 875 -10.21 13.19 -8.05
N GLY A 876 -10.07 11.87 -7.94
CA GLY A 876 -8.75 11.21 -7.90
C GLY A 876 -8.14 11.11 -9.30
N PRO A 877 -6.82 11.33 -9.48
CA PRO A 877 -6.19 11.47 -10.79
C PRO A 877 -6.20 10.20 -11.64
N VAL A 878 -6.11 9.03 -11.01
CA VAL A 878 -6.18 7.73 -11.69
C VAL A 878 -7.64 7.34 -11.92
N ALA A 879 -8.50 7.58 -10.93
CA ALA A 879 -9.88 7.11 -10.96
C ALA A 879 -10.77 7.86 -11.95
N VAL A 880 -10.48 9.14 -12.23
CA VAL A 880 -11.25 9.95 -13.21
C VAL A 880 -11.20 9.35 -14.62
N ALA A 881 -10.09 8.72 -14.99
CA ALA A 881 -9.94 8.03 -16.29
C ALA A 881 -10.91 6.84 -16.47
N GLY A 882 -11.48 6.33 -15.36
CA GLY A 882 -12.47 5.25 -15.37
C GLY A 882 -13.91 5.74 -15.57
N ILE A 883 -14.16 7.04 -15.56
CA ILE A 883 -15.49 7.63 -15.74
C ILE A 883 -15.77 7.77 -17.23
N THR A 884 -16.77 7.05 -17.73
CA THR A 884 -17.10 7.03 -19.17
C THR A 884 -18.51 7.50 -19.50
N THR A 885 -19.36 7.66 -18.49
CA THR A 885 -20.77 8.03 -18.63
C THR A 885 -21.19 9.02 -17.56
N ILE A 886 -22.15 9.88 -17.90
CA ILE A 886 -22.90 10.70 -16.95
C ILE A 886 -24.24 10.03 -16.66
N ASN A 887 -24.75 10.23 -15.46
CA ASN A 887 -26.09 9.83 -15.04
C ASN A 887 -26.36 8.30 -15.13
N GLU A 888 -25.33 7.48 -14.94
CA GLU A 888 -25.49 6.04 -14.64
C GLU A 888 -26.03 5.88 -13.21
N PRO A 889 -27.10 5.10 -12.96
CA PRO A 889 -27.59 4.87 -11.60
C PRO A 889 -26.51 4.27 -10.69
N VAL A 890 -26.41 4.73 -9.44
CA VAL A 890 -25.35 4.28 -8.52
C VAL A 890 -25.38 2.78 -8.28
N GLY A 891 -26.57 2.16 -8.25
CA GLY A 891 -26.72 0.71 -8.09
C GLY A 891 -26.18 -0.10 -9.27
N GLU A 892 -26.28 0.44 -10.50
CA GLU A 892 -25.73 -0.18 -11.71
C GLU A 892 -24.21 -0.03 -11.74
N LEU A 893 -23.70 1.17 -11.42
CA LEU A 893 -22.26 1.42 -11.33
C LEU A 893 -21.60 0.43 -10.37
N LEU A 894 -22.04 0.37 -9.11
CA LEU A 894 -21.44 -0.52 -8.10
C LEU A 894 -21.64 -2.00 -8.46
N GLY A 895 -22.76 -2.33 -9.12
CA GLY A 895 -23.04 -3.69 -9.59
C GLY A 895 -22.08 -4.15 -10.68
N ARG A 896 -21.67 -3.26 -11.58
CA ARG A 896 -20.64 -3.55 -12.60
C ARG A 896 -19.29 -3.89 -11.97
N PHE A 897 -18.92 -3.21 -10.88
CA PHE A 897 -17.69 -3.49 -10.13
C PHE A 897 -17.73 -4.86 -9.44
N GLU A 898 -18.85 -5.23 -8.81
CA GLU A 898 -19.00 -6.57 -8.19
C GLU A 898 -19.01 -7.67 -9.27
N THR A 899 -19.71 -7.43 -10.39
CA THR A 899 -19.82 -8.38 -11.49
C THR A 899 -18.46 -8.72 -12.10
N ALA A 900 -17.59 -7.74 -12.31
CA ALA A 900 -16.25 -7.98 -12.84
C ALA A 900 -15.40 -8.91 -11.94
N ALA A 901 -15.54 -8.81 -10.63
CA ALA A 901 -14.87 -9.70 -9.69
C ALA A 901 -15.49 -11.11 -9.67
N VAL A 902 -16.81 -11.21 -9.79
CA VAL A 902 -17.50 -12.51 -9.96
C VAL A 902 -17.04 -13.19 -11.24
N ASP A 903 -17.01 -12.48 -12.36
CA ASP A 903 -16.57 -13.02 -13.66
C ASP A 903 -15.11 -13.45 -13.62
N ALA A 904 -14.21 -12.64 -13.03
CA ALA A 904 -12.81 -13.02 -12.83
C ALA A 904 -12.65 -14.33 -12.03
N LEU A 905 -13.50 -14.56 -11.01
CA LEU A 905 -13.49 -15.81 -10.24
C LEU A 905 -14.05 -16.99 -11.03
N ARG A 906 -15.08 -16.78 -11.86
CA ARG A 906 -15.65 -17.82 -12.73
C ARG A 906 -14.67 -18.24 -13.81
N ASP A 907 -13.98 -17.28 -14.42
CA ASP A 907 -12.92 -17.53 -15.40
C ASP A 907 -11.74 -18.30 -14.78
N ALA A 908 -11.47 -18.07 -13.49
CA ALA A 908 -10.51 -18.84 -12.70
C ALA A 908 -11.03 -20.23 -12.24
N GLY A 909 -12.26 -20.62 -12.60
CA GLY A 909 -12.85 -21.93 -12.27
C GLY A 909 -13.39 -22.05 -10.85
N THR A 910 -13.66 -20.95 -10.16
CA THR A 910 -14.23 -20.95 -8.81
C THR A 910 -15.66 -21.48 -8.83
N GLY A 911 -15.95 -22.50 -8.02
CA GLY A 911 -17.29 -23.05 -7.89
C GLY A 911 -18.27 -22.12 -7.17
N GLU A 912 -19.54 -22.21 -7.54
CA GLU A 912 -20.64 -21.45 -6.94
C GLU A 912 -21.22 -22.20 -5.73
N GLN A 913 -21.69 -21.46 -4.72
CA GLN A 913 -22.35 -22.01 -3.53
C GLN A 913 -23.73 -21.38 -3.34
N GLU A 914 -24.77 -22.21 -3.13
CA GLU A 914 -26.10 -21.72 -2.76
C GLU A 914 -26.07 -21.05 -1.38
N ALA A 915 -26.68 -19.88 -1.26
CA ALA A 915 -26.82 -19.15 0.00
C ALA A 915 -28.21 -18.50 0.09
N VAL A 916 -28.82 -18.50 1.27
CA VAL A 916 -30.15 -17.90 1.49
C VAL A 916 -30.08 -16.37 1.51
N MET A 917 -28.98 -15.82 2.01
CA MET A 917 -28.67 -14.39 2.04
C MET A 917 -27.15 -14.20 2.17
N ARG A 918 -26.64 -12.98 1.96
CA ARG A 918 -25.21 -12.65 2.12
C ARG A 918 -24.74 -12.77 3.58
N LEU A 919 -25.62 -12.45 4.54
CA LEU A 919 -25.33 -12.57 5.96
C LEU A 919 -25.26 -14.06 6.34
N ARG A 920 -24.14 -14.51 6.91
CA ARG A 920 -24.14 -15.79 7.63
C ARG A 920 -24.57 -15.53 9.06
N SER A 921 -25.68 -16.13 9.48
CA SER A 921 -25.98 -16.27 10.91
C SER A 921 -24.79 -16.98 11.56
N GLY A 922 -24.11 -16.28 12.47
CA GLY A 922 -22.89 -16.71 13.14
C GLY A 922 -22.98 -18.07 13.79
#